data_AF-A0A286Y3M9-F1
#
_entry.id   AF-A0A286Y3M9-F1
#
_cell.length_a   1.000
_cell.length_b   1.000
_cell.length_c   1.000
_cell.angle_alpha   90.00
_cell.angle_beta   90.00
_cell.angle_gamma   90.00
#
_symmetry.space_group_name_H-M   'P 1'
#
loop_
_entity.id
_entity.type
_entity.pdbx_description
1 polymer ?
#
loop_
_entity_poly.entity_id
_entity_poly.type
_entity_poly.pdbx_seq_one_letter_code
_entity_poly.pdbx_strand_id
1 'polypeptide(L)'
;MGPHGDGRSRARERPGPAGLRRSGGLRDGVAVFATVAAVFTVTLPPSVPGGDSGELITAAHELGVAHPPGYPLFTLVAKLAMTLWPFGTVAYRVNLLCGFFGAVAAALLFFTVFRLSGSRAGGILAAGVFSFSRLTWQWSIAAEVFSLNNLFVGLLMALTVHFEEAETAKERSKIAKIGAFCCGLSLCNQHTIVIYVLCIVPWILFRLLKEKALSLGSLLQLSLAFAAGFLPYLYLPVSSYLSQARWTWGDQTTLRGFLTHFLREEYGTFSLAKSEIGSSMSEVLLSQVTSMRTELSLNIQALAVWANICSARKDRQNSSLVWLFTGMFYIYSLFFAWRANLDISKPLFMGVVERFWMQSNAVVAVLAGLGLATLTSETQRALRSGGLQYLEWLSATLFVAYQLYSNYSICDQRTNNVISTFAKNLLDSMPHDAIILLRGDLPGNALRYMHYCEGLRPDISLVDQEMMTYEWYLPKMAKHLPGVHFPGDRWNPVEGVLPTGVVTFNLYRFLEINKQKDTFVCIGIHEGDPTWKKKYSLWPWGSCDKLVPSEIVFNPEEWVKLTRNMYNWTEEYGRMKTPFFIFNLAETVPVPSDVKAQLYAHAYNLYKEIVYLRKEHPVNWHKNYAIACERMLRFQKGAADAEVLLSETIRHFHLYAQKAQNDPQLTDILAALKDLRKKLHSLRNMKNVRGSKM
;
A
#
# COMPACT_ATOMS: atom_id res chain seq x y z
N MET A 1 -34.78 -79.86 24.49
CA MET A 1 -35.19 -78.47 24.78
C MET A 1 -33.95 -77.64 25.06
N GLY A 2 -33.74 -76.55 24.31
CA GLY A 2 -32.90 -75.39 24.70
C GLY A 2 -31.38 -75.49 24.42
N PRO A 3 -30.69 -74.36 24.09
CA PRO A 3 -29.80 -74.31 22.92
C PRO A 3 -28.37 -73.78 23.16
N HIS A 4 -27.58 -73.86 22.08
CA HIS A 4 -26.30 -73.22 21.74
C HIS A 4 -25.92 -71.93 22.49
N GLY A 5 -24.70 -71.89 23.03
CA GLY A 5 -24.01 -70.67 23.46
C GLY A 5 -22.95 -70.25 22.46
N ASP A 6 -23.28 -69.27 21.62
CA ASP A 6 -22.35 -68.61 20.69
C ASP A 6 -21.80 -67.32 21.31
N GLY A 7 -20.48 -67.19 21.29
CA GLY A 7 -19.76 -66.03 21.81
C GLY A 7 -19.90 -64.78 20.92
N ARG A 8 -19.96 -63.60 21.55
CA ARG A 8 -19.63 -62.33 20.89
C ARG A 8 -18.87 -61.41 21.84
N SER A 9 -17.55 -61.39 21.69
CA SER A 9 -16.69 -60.30 22.15
C SER A 9 -17.10 -59.01 21.42
N ARG A 10 -17.48 -57.97 22.16
CA ARG A 10 -17.65 -56.61 21.62
C ARG A 10 -16.27 -56.07 21.24
N ALA A 11 -15.90 -56.19 19.97
CA ALA A 11 -14.80 -55.44 19.39
C ALA A 11 -15.18 -53.95 19.38
N ARG A 12 -14.40 -53.12 20.07
CA ARG A 12 -14.41 -51.65 19.88
C ARG A 12 -14.08 -51.37 18.42
N GLU A 13 -15.07 -50.90 17.65
CA GLU A 13 -14.83 -50.36 16.31
C GLU A 13 -13.82 -49.20 16.41
N ARG A 14 -12.62 -49.43 15.87
CA ARG A 14 -11.66 -48.36 15.62
C ARG A 14 -12.24 -47.49 14.48
N PRO A 15 -12.23 -46.15 14.60
CA PRO A 15 -12.69 -45.29 13.52
C PRO A 15 -11.89 -45.60 12.26
N GLY A 16 -12.57 -45.73 11.11
CA GLY A 16 -11.91 -45.96 9.82
C GLY A 16 -10.94 -44.82 9.44
N PRO A 17 -10.06 -45.02 8.44
CA PRO A 17 -9.06 -44.03 8.01
C PRO A 17 -9.63 -42.64 7.69
N ALA A 18 -10.89 -42.58 7.24
CA ALA A 18 -11.62 -41.33 6.98
C ALA A 18 -11.98 -40.55 8.27
N GLY A 19 -12.27 -41.25 9.38
CA GLY A 19 -12.55 -40.65 10.68
C GLY A 19 -11.31 -40.02 11.33
N LEU A 20 -10.13 -40.63 11.16
CA LEU A 20 -8.85 -40.06 11.63
C LEU A 20 -8.43 -38.80 10.85
N ARG A 21 -8.74 -38.72 9.56
CA ARG A 21 -8.52 -37.50 8.75
C ARG A 21 -9.42 -36.32 9.20
N ARG A 22 -10.58 -36.59 9.80
CA ARG A 22 -11.59 -35.59 10.24
C ARG A 22 -11.24 -34.82 11.51
N SER A 23 -10.51 -35.41 12.46
CA SER A 23 -10.11 -34.73 13.70
C SER A 23 -8.62 -34.38 13.80
N GLY A 24 -7.78 -34.95 12.93
CA GLY A 24 -6.33 -35.02 13.12
C GLY A 24 -5.47 -33.80 12.75
N GLY A 25 -6.05 -32.62 12.51
CA GLY A 25 -5.31 -31.43 12.03
C GLY A 25 -5.59 -30.12 12.76
N LEU A 26 -6.58 -30.07 13.66
CA LEU A 26 -6.96 -28.81 14.32
C LEU A 26 -5.82 -28.20 15.14
N ARG A 27 -5.15 -29.04 15.95
CA ARG A 27 -4.00 -28.65 16.76
C ARG A 27 -2.85 -28.09 15.89
N ASP A 28 -2.60 -28.73 14.76
CA ASP A 28 -1.52 -28.32 13.85
C ASP A 28 -1.86 -27.00 13.15
N GLY A 29 -3.12 -26.82 12.72
CA GLY A 29 -3.58 -25.54 12.16
C GLY A 29 -3.53 -24.40 13.18
N VAL A 30 -3.86 -24.67 14.45
CA VAL A 30 -3.68 -23.70 15.55
C VAL A 30 -2.21 -23.37 15.78
N ALA A 31 -1.31 -24.35 15.68
CA ALA A 31 0.13 -24.11 15.79
C ALA A 31 0.67 -23.27 14.62
N VAL A 32 0.20 -23.52 13.39
CA VAL A 32 0.51 -22.70 12.20
C VAL A 32 0.02 -21.27 12.40
N PHE A 33 -1.24 -21.09 12.80
CA PHE A 33 -1.81 -19.79 13.13
C PHE A 33 -0.95 -19.07 14.17
N ALA A 34 -0.66 -19.70 15.31
CA ALA A 34 0.09 -19.08 16.40
C ALA A 34 1.50 -18.67 15.98
N THR A 35 2.18 -19.50 15.18
CA THR A 35 3.53 -19.22 14.68
C THR A 35 3.53 -18.03 13.72
N VAL A 36 2.64 -18.02 12.73
CA VAL A 36 2.54 -16.92 11.76
C VAL A 36 2.10 -15.63 12.46
N ALA A 37 1.11 -15.69 13.36
CA ALA A 37 0.64 -14.55 14.13
C ALA A 37 1.77 -13.96 14.99
N ALA A 38 2.59 -14.79 15.64
CA ALA A 38 3.72 -14.33 16.43
C ALA A 38 4.76 -13.59 15.58
N VAL A 39 5.14 -14.17 14.43
CA VAL A 39 6.10 -13.54 13.50
C VAL A 39 5.56 -12.21 12.99
N PHE A 40 4.33 -12.18 12.48
CA PHE A 40 3.71 -10.96 12.00
C PHE A 40 3.65 -9.90 13.09
N THR A 41 3.20 -10.25 14.30
CA THR A 41 3.09 -9.32 15.45
C THR A 41 4.43 -8.69 15.82
N VAL A 42 5.52 -9.46 15.85
CA VAL A 42 6.86 -8.96 16.21
C VAL A 42 7.45 -8.04 15.13
N THR A 43 6.98 -8.17 13.88
CA THR A 43 7.43 -7.33 12.75
C THR A 43 6.50 -6.16 12.41
N LEU A 44 5.39 -5.97 13.14
CA LEU A 44 4.39 -4.93 12.86
C LEU A 44 5.01 -3.52 12.90
N PRO A 45 4.61 -2.61 11.99
CA PRO A 45 4.93 -1.21 12.15
C PRO A 45 4.23 -0.62 13.40
N PRO A 46 4.93 0.19 14.21
CA PRO A 46 4.40 0.80 15.44
C PRO A 46 3.30 1.85 15.19
N SER A 47 3.18 2.35 13.96
CA SER A 47 2.19 3.36 13.56
C SER A 47 1.79 3.19 12.08
N VAL A 48 1.23 4.23 11.46
CA VAL A 48 0.75 4.21 10.08
C VAL A 48 1.89 3.88 9.10
N PRO A 49 1.76 2.84 8.24
CA PRO A 49 2.84 2.39 7.35
C PRO A 49 2.94 3.21 6.04
N GLY A 50 1.96 4.06 5.72
CA GLY A 50 1.88 4.84 4.49
C GLY A 50 0.84 4.31 3.50
N GLY A 51 0.79 4.89 2.29
CA GLY A 51 -0.19 4.51 1.26
C GLY A 51 -1.64 4.77 1.67
N ASP A 52 -2.52 3.81 1.41
CA ASP A 52 -3.96 3.92 1.67
C ASP A 52 -4.30 3.66 3.14
N SER A 53 -3.38 3.03 3.88
CA SER A 53 -3.56 2.69 5.30
C SER A 53 -4.03 3.88 6.14
N GLY A 54 -3.47 5.07 5.95
CA GLY A 54 -3.89 6.26 6.71
C GLY A 54 -5.34 6.65 6.47
N GLU A 55 -5.83 6.50 5.23
CA GLU A 55 -7.23 6.74 4.87
C GLU A 55 -8.13 5.65 5.45
N LEU A 56 -7.78 4.37 5.24
CA LEU A 56 -8.56 3.22 5.70
C LEU A 56 -8.73 3.23 7.22
N ILE A 57 -7.66 3.54 7.96
CA ILE A 57 -7.70 3.71 9.41
C ILE A 57 -8.59 4.89 9.79
N THR A 58 -8.45 6.04 9.12
CA THR A 58 -9.25 7.23 9.42
C THR A 58 -10.74 7.01 9.16
N ALA A 59 -11.09 6.42 8.01
CA ALA A 59 -12.46 6.07 7.68
C ALA A 59 -13.05 5.09 8.71
N ALA A 60 -12.30 4.07 9.12
CA ALA A 60 -12.74 3.16 10.19
C ALA A 60 -12.90 3.87 11.54
N HIS A 61 -11.93 4.70 11.94
CA HIS A 61 -11.95 5.41 13.21
C HIS A 61 -13.15 6.35 13.33
N GLU A 62 -13.41 7.13 12.29
CA GLU A 62 -14.50 8.11 12.20
C GLU A 62 -15.85 7.49 11.82
N LEU A 63 -15.89 6.20 11.47
CA LEU A 63 -17.05 5.56 10.82
C LEU A 63 -17.50 6.32 9.56
N GLY A 64 -16.54 6.70 8.72
CA GLY A 64 -16.74 7.24 7.37
C GLY A 64 -16.65 6.16 6.29
N VAL A 65 -16.72 6.59 5.03
CA VAL A 65 -16.55 5.73 3.83
C VAL A 65 -15.15 5.94 3.25
N ALA A 66 -14.41 4.86 3.03
CA ALA A 66 -13.11 4.89 2.33
C ALA A 66 -13.30 5.03 0.81
N HIS A 67 -12.20 5.20 0.07
CA HIS A 67 -12.22 5.22 -1.39
C HIS A 67 -12.94 3.99 -2.02
N PRO A 68 -13.52 4.15 -3.23
CA PRO A 68 -14.30 3.09 -3.89
C PRO A 68 -13.59 1.72 -3.98
N PRO A 69 -14.26 0.61 -3.61
CA PRO A 69 -15.70 0.46 -3.39
C PRO A 69 -16.17 0.67 -1.93
N GLY A 70 -15.34 1.28 -1.08
CA GLY A 70 -15.70 1.69 0.28
C GLY A 70 -15.38 0.70 1.39
N TYR A 71 -15.03 -0.55 1.05
CA TYR A 71 -14.54 -1.58 1.98
C TYR A 71 -15.34 -1.69 3.30
N PRO A 72 -16.70 -1.76 3.26
CA PRO A 72 -17.52 -1.63 4.47
C PRO A 72 -17.23 -2.72 5.51
N LEU A 73 -16.92 -3.94 5.10
CA LEU A 73 -16.57 -5.00 6.05
C LEU A 73 -15.27 -4.70 6.79
N PHE A 74 -14.23 -4.31 6.06
CA PHE A 74 -12.94 -3.96 6.66
C PHE A 74 -13.11 -2.79 7.65
N THR A 75 -13.83 -1.75 7.23
CA THR A 75 -14.10 -0.55 8.02
C THR A 75 -14.77 -0.89 9.35
N LEU A 76 -15.84 -1.70 9.32
CA LEU A 76 -16.59 -2.09 10.53
C LEU A 76 -15.77 -2.98 11.47
N VAL A 77 -15.03 -3.95 10.93
CA VAL A 77 -14.21 -4.85 11.78
C VAL A 77 -12.98 -4.11 12.32
N ALA A 78 -12.40 -3.18 11.57
CA ALA A 78 -11.34 -2.31 12.05
C ALA A 78 -11.82 -1.42 13.21
N LYS A 79 -13.00 -0.77 13.09
CA LYS A 79 -13.59 0.00 14.20
C LYS A 79 -13.82 -0.87 15.44
N LEU A 80 -14.31 -2.09 15.25
CA LEU A 80 -14.51 -3.04 16.34
C LEU A 80 -13.16 -3.38 17.03
N ALA A 81 -12.12 -3.71 16.25
CA ALA A 81 -10.79 -4.01 16.77
C ALA A 81 -10.19 -2.83 17.54
N MET A 82 -10.30 -1.61 17.02
CA MET A 82 -9.85 -0.39 17.70
C MET A 82 -10.49 -0.21 19.08
N THR A 83 -11.76 -0.61 19.21
CA THR A 83 -12.55 -0.52 20.45
C THR A 83 -12.19 -1.64 21.44
N LEU A 84 -11.97 -2.86 20.94
CA LEU A 84 -11.67 -4.03 21.78
C LEU A 84 -10.21 -4.09 22.26
N TRP A 85 -9.26 -3.44 21.57
CA TRP A 85 -7.84 -3.49 21.88
C TRP A 85 -7.31 -2.10 22.32
N PRO A 86 -7.43 -1.71 23.60
CA PRO A 86 -7.09 -0.36 24.06
C PRO A 86 -5.59 -0.15 24.32
N PHE A 87 -4.71 -0.65 23.45
CA PHE A 87 -3.26 -0.51 23.58
C PHE A 87 -2.62 -0.14 22.25
N GLY A 88 -1.43 0.47 22.32
CA GLY A 88 -0.74 1.01 21.14
C GLY A 88 -1.52 2.14 20.45
N THR A 89 -0.95 2.62 19.34
CA THR A 89 -1.59 3.61 18.46
C THR A 89 -2.81 3.01 17.76
N VAL A 90 -3.69 3.86 17.21
CA VAL A 90 -4.86 3.39 16.46
C VAL A 90 -4.41 2.57 15.24
N ALA A 91 -3.35 3.00 14.55
CA ALA A 91 -2.77 2.25 13.43
C ALA A 91 -2.24 0.88 13.85
N TYR A 92 -1.54 0.79 14.98
CA TYR A 92 -1.00 -0.49 15.47
C TYR A 92 -2.10 -1.54 15.66
N ARG A 93 -3.26 -1.14 16.19
CA ARG A 93 -4.41 -2.05 16.39
C ARG A 93 -4.94 -2.62 15.08
N VAL A 94 -5.00 -1.80 14.03
CA VAL A 94 -5.47 -2.24 12.70
C VAL A 94 -4.39 -3.06 11.98
N ASN A 95 -3.12 -2.69 12.10
CA ASN A 95 -2.00 -3.49 11.61
C ASN A 95 -2.03 -4.90 12.25
N LEU A 96 -2.28 -4.98 13.57
CA LEU A 96 -2.42 -6.24 14.30
C LEU A 96 -3.63 -7.06 13.81
N LEU A 97 -4.76 -6.41 13.52
CA LEU A 97 -5.94 -7.05 12.93
C LEU A 97 -5.61 -7.67 11.57
N CYS A 98 -4.88 -6.95 10.72
CA CYS A 98 -4.41 -7.49 9.44
C CYS A 98 -3.46 -8.67 9.64
N GLY A 99 -2.55 -8.60 10.63
CA GLY A 99 -1.65 -9.71 10.96
C GLY A 99 -2.42 -10.95 11.41
N PHE A 100 -3.47 -10.75 12.21
CA PHE A 100 -4.40 -11.81 12.60
C PHE A 100 -5.09 -12.44 11.39
N PHE A 101 -5.64 -11.64 10.47
CA PHE A 101 -6.28 -12.16 9.26
C PHE A 101 -5.29 -12.97 8.40
N GLY A 102 -4.06 -12.51 8.26
CA GLY A 102 -3.01 -13.20 7.51
C GLY A 102 -2.66 -14.55 8.13
N ALA A 103 -2.57 -14.61 9.46
CA ALA A 103 -2.35 -15.86 10.18
C ALA A 103 -3.52 -16.84 10.06
N VAL A 104 -4.78 -16.34 10.05
CA VAL A 104 -5.95 -17.18 9.80
C VAL A 104 -5.94 -17.71 8.36
N ALA A 105 -5.58 -16.88 7.38
CA ALA A 105 -5.41 -17.31 5.99
C ALA A 105 -4.38 -18.46 5.90
N ALA A 106 -3.22 -18.32 6.56
CA ALA A 106 -2.19 -19.36 6.61
C ALA A 106 -2.72 -20.70 7.15
N ALA A 107 -3.47 -20.65 8.26
CA ALA A 107 -4.10 -21.84 8.84
C ALA A 107 -5.11 -22.47 7.88
N LEU A 108 -5.92 -21.68 7.17
CA LEU A 108 -6.88 -22.17 6.18
C LEU A 108 -6.19 -22.84 4.98
N LEU A 109 -5.06 -22.31 4.52
CA LEU A 109 -4.26 -22.95 3.47
C LEU A 109 -3.65 -24.28 3.95
N PHE A 110 -3.12 -24.31 5.19
CA PHE A 110 -2.68 -25.55 5.83
C PHE A 110 -3.81 -26.59 5.86
N PHE A 111 -5.00 -26.21 6.36
CA PHE A 111 -6.15 -27.09 6.44
C PHE A 111 -6.56 -27.61 5.06
N THR A 112 -6.59 -26.75 4.05
CA THR A 112 -6.93 -27.12 2.68
C THR A 112 -6.02 -28.26 2.18
N VAL A 113 -4.70 -28.11 2.33
CA VAL A 113 -3.73 -29.14 1.89
C VAL A 113 -3.81 -30.39 2.76
N PHE A 114 -3.88 -30.24 4.09
CA PHE A 114 -3.95 -31.35 5.02
C PHE A 114 -5.18 -32.23 4.78
N ARG A 115 -6.35 -31.63 4.53
CA ARG A 115 -7.60 -32.35 4.27
C ARG A 115 -7.55 -33.10 2.94
N LEU A 116 -7.00 -32.48 1.90
CA LEU A 116 -6.89 -33.07 0.57
C LEU A 116 -5.82 -34.17 0.44
N SER A 117 -4.72 -34.08 1.17
CA SER A 117 -3.59 -35.01 1.02
C SER A 117 -3.38 -35.93 2.22
N GLY A 118 -3.77 -35.50 3.42
CA GLY A 118 -3.36 -36.09 4.69
C GLY A 118 -1.94 -35.68 5.14
N SER A 119 -1.23 -34.87 4.36
CA SER A 119 0.13 -34.44 4.68
C SER A 119 0.15 -33.17 5.54
N ARG A 120 0.80 -33.27 6.70
CA ARG A 120 1.12 -32.11 7.55
C ARG A 120 2.25 -31.27 6.97
N ALA A 121 3.29 -31.93 6.46
CA ALA A 121 4.45 -31.26 5.86
C ALA A 121 4.05 -30.46 4.61
N GLY A 122 3.19 -31.02 3.74
CA GLY A 122 2.63 -30.31 2.61
C GLY A 122 1.79 -29.09 3.03
N GLY A 123 0.99 -29.21 4.10
CA GLY A 123 0.24 -28.08 4.65
C GLY A 123 1.14 -26.99 5.23
N ILE A 124 2.20 -27.37 5.95
CA ILE A 124 3.18 -26.43 6.50
C ILE A 124 3.94 -25.72 5.39
N LEU A 125 4.30 -26.44 4.32
CA LEU A 125 4.90 -25.84 3.13
C LEU A 125 3.97 -24.76 2.57
N ALA A 126 2.71 -25.10 2.26
CA ALA A 126 1.76 -24.17 1.68
C ALA A 126 1.54 -22.92 2.54
N ALA A 127 1.33 -23.10 3.84
CA ALA A 127 1.14 -21.99 4.77
C ALA A 127 2.40 -21.13 4.92
N GLY A 128 3.57 -21.74 5.07
CA GLY A 128 4.81 -21.03 5.35
C GLY A 128 5.38 -20.30 4.13
N VAL A 129 5.40 -20.92 2.94
CA VAL A 129 5.90 -20.26 1.72
C VAL A 129 5.00 -19.11 1.29
N PHE A 130 3.68 -19.23 1.51
CA PHE A 130 2.76 -18.12 1.30
C PHE A 130 3.00 -17.01 2.32
N SER A 131 2.91 -17.31 3.62
CA SER A 131 2.94 -16.28 4.68
C SER A 131 4.27 -15.53 4.75
N PHE A 132 5.39 -16.22 4.51
CA PHE A 132 6.72 -15.61 4.59
C PHE A 132 7.26 -15.12 3.24
N SER A 133 6.46 -15.19 2.17
CA SER A 133 6.76 -14.43 0.94
C SER A 133 6.71 -12.92 1.22
N ARG A 134 7.59 -12.15 0.57
CA ARG A 134 7.75 -10.72 0.83
C ARG A 134 6.42 -9.97 0.67
N LEU A 135 5.72 -10.18 -0.44
CA LEU A 135 4.45 -9.49 -0.71
C LEU A 135 3.39 -9.83 0.35
N THR A 136 3.19 -11.11 0.61
CA THR A 136 2.16 -11.54 1.56
C THR A 136 2.45 -11.03 2.96
N TRP A 137 3.71 -11.09 3.40
CA TRP A 137 4.11 -10.60 4.72
C TRP A 137 3.90 -9.09 4.84
N GLN A 138 4.44 -8.30 3.91
CA GLN A 138 4.34 -6.83 3.91
C GLN A 138 2.89 -6.35 4.02
N TRP A 139 1.99 -6.95 3.23
CA TRP A 139 0.57 -6.56 3.22
C TRP A 139 -0.28 -7.26 4.28
N SER A 140 0.28 -8.22 5.02
CA SER A 140 -0.37 -8.79 6.21
C SER A 140 -0.08 -7.98 7.47
N ILE A 141 1.03 -7.24 7.54
CA ILE A 141 1.41 -6.42 8.71
C ILE A 141 1.01 -4.94 8.58
N ALA A 142 0.40 -4.54 7.46
CA ALA A 142 -0.08 -3.19 7.22
C ALA A 142 -1.61 -3.13 7.25
N ALA A 143 -2.17 -1.99 7.68
CA ALA A 143 -3.61 -1.71 7.76
C ALA A 143 -4.25 -1.56 6.37
N GLU A 144 -4.27 -2.67 5.62
CA GLU A 144 -4.71 -2.77 4.25
C GLU A 144 -5.70 -3.93 4.07
N VAL A 145 -6.52 -3.82 3.03
CA VAL A 145 -7.67 -4.72 2.80
C VAL A 145 -7.30 -6.10 2.26
N PHE A 146 -6.04 -6.27 1.83
CA PHE A 146 -5.57 -7.48 1.16
C PHE A 146 -5.48 -8.69 2.09
N SER A 147 -5.10 -8.49 3.35
CA SER A 147 -4.98 -9.59 4.32
C SER A 147 -6.35 -10.25 4.59
N LEU A 148 -7.40 -9.43 4.75
CA LEU A 148 -8.77 -9.93 4.88
C LEU A 148 -9.24 -10.62 3.58
N ASN A 149 -8.83 -10.12 2.41
CA ASN A 149 -9.14 -10.78 1.15
C ASN A 149 -8.45 -12.15 1.04
N ASN A 150 -7.19 -12.26 1.47
CA ASN A 150 -6.45 -13.52 1.51
C ASN A 150 -7.11 -14.54 2.46
N LEU A 151 -7.63 -14.08 3.61
CA LEU A 151 -8.46 -14.91 4.50
C LEU A 151 -9.67 -15.46 3.75
N PHE A 152 -10.40 -14.63 3.01
CA PHE A 152 -11.57 -15.10 2.25
C PHE A 152 -11.20 -16.09 1.14
N VAL A 153 -10.10 -15.88 0.42
CA VAL A 153 -9.61 -16.86 -0.57
C VAL A 153 -9.33 -18.20 0.12
N GLY A 154 -8.58 -18.20 1.22
CA GLY A 154 -8.29 -19.41 2.00
C GLY A 154 -9.56 -20.07 2.57
N LEU A 155 -10.53 -19.27 3.04
CA LEU A 155 -11.79 -19.74 3.60
C LEU A 155 -12.65 -20.41 2.53
N LEU A 156 -12.77 -19.80 1.35
CA LEU A 156 -13.52 -20.36 0.24
C LEU A 156 -12.89 -21.65 -0.28
N MET A 157 -11.55 -21.73 -0.33
CA MET A 157 -10.84 -22.99 -0.65
C MET A 157 -11.13 -24.07 0.39
N ALA A 158 -11.00 -23.77 1.68
CA ALA A 158 -11.25 -24.72 2.76
C ALA A 158 -12.71 -25.17 2.81
N LEU A 159 -13.67 -24.27 2.61
CA LEU A 159 -15.11 -24.60 2.54
C LEU A 159 -15.44 -25.46 1.33
N THR A 160 -14.77 -25.26 0.19
CA THR A 160 -14.95 -26.09 -1.00
C THR A 160 -14.46 -27.52 -0.77
N VAL A 161 -13.33 -27.68 -0.08
CA VAL A 161 -12.86 -29.01 0.37
C VAL A 161 -13.86 -29.63 1.34
N HIS A 162 -14.31 -28.88 2.34
CA HIS A 162 -15.26 -29.37 3.33
C HIS A 162 -16.61 -29.78 2.71
N PHE A 163 -17.05 -29.05 1.68
CA PHE A 163 -18.24 -29.39 0.89
C PHE A 163 -18.11 -30.73 0.15
N GLU A 164 -16.96 -31.01 -0.46
CA GLU A 164 -16.70 -32.29 -1.15
C GLU A 164 -16.62 -33.45 -0.14
N GLU A 165 -16.08 -33.20 1.05
CA GLU A 165 -15.95 -34.20 2.14
C GLU A 165 -17.26 -34.46 2.90
N ALA A 166 -18.31 -33.69 2.63
CA ALA A 166 -19.61 -33.85 3.27
C ALA A 166 -20.25 -35.19 2.89
N GLU A 167 -20.60 -35.99 3.89
CA GLU A 167 -21.16 -37.34 3.70
C GLU A 167 -22.66 -37.32 3.44
N THR A 168 -23.35 -36.30 3.96
CA THR A 168 -24.81 -36.19 3.86
C THR A 168 -25.23 -34.97 3.05
N ALA A 169 -26.35 -35.07 2.33
CA ALA A 169 -26.92 -33.94 1.60
C ALA A 169 -27.24 -32.74 2.52
N LYS A 170 -27.65 -33.01 3.78
CA LYS A 170 -27.92 -31.98 4.78
C LYS A 170 -26.66 -31.22 5.18
N GLU A 171 -25.56 -31.93 5.43
CA GLU A 171 -24.26 -31.33 5.73
C GLU A 171 -23.76 -30.52 4.52
N ARG A 172 -23.82 -31.10 3.32
CA ARG A 172 -23.43 -30.43 2.08
C ARG A 172 -24.21 -29.14 1.84
N SER A 173 -25.53 -29.16 2.03
CA SER A 173 -26.39 -27.98 1.95
C SER A 173 -26.03 -26.93 3.02
N LYS A 174 -25.72 -27.35 4.25
CA LYS A 174 -25.28 -26.43 5.32
C LYS A 174 -23.98 -25.72 4.93
N ILE A 175 -23.00 -26.45 4.43
CA ILE A 175 -21.70 -25.90 4.02
C ILE A 175 -21.86 -24.96 2.82
N ALA A 176 -22.70 -25.32 1.84
CA ALA A 176 -23.00 -24.46 0.70
C ALA A 176 -23.62 -23.12 1.13
N LYS A 177 -24.52 -23.12 2.13
CA LYS A 177 -25.11 -21.90 2.68
C LYS A 177 -24.09 -21.04 3.42
N ILE A 178 -23.19 -21.66 4.20
CA ILE A 178 -22.07 -20.94 4.83
C ILE A 178 -21.17 -20.33 3.76
N GLY A 179 -20.83 -21.09 2.71
CA GLY A 179 -20.07 -20.62 1.56
C GLY A 179 -20.75 -19.44 0.86
N ALA A 180 -22.05 -19.53 0.59
CA ALA A 180 -22.81 -18.45 -0.03
C ALA A 180 -22.80 -17.16 0.83
N PHE A 181 -22.98 -17.29 2.15
CA PHE A 181 -22.83 -16.17 3.09
C PHE A 181 -21.42 -15.59 3.03
N CYS A 182 -20.38 -16.41 3.06
CA CYS A 182 -18.99 -15.96 2.93
C CYS A 182 -18.69 -15.29 1.58
N CYS A 183 -19.31 -15.72 0.48
CA CYS A 183 -19.20 -15.06 -0.82
C CYS A 183 -19.81 -13.66 -0.81
N GLY A 184 -20.98 -13.48 -0.17
CA GLY A 184 -21.59 -12.16 -0.01
C GLY A 184 -20.73 -11.25 0.87
N LEU A 185 -20.24 -11.78 1.98
CA LEU A 185 -19.43 -11.06 2.95
C LEU A 185 -18.06 -10.66 2.36
N SER A 186 -17.43 -11.52 1.57
CA SER A 186 -16.13 -11.23 0.97
C SER A 186 -16.19 -10.11 -0.07
N LEU A 187 -17.30 -9.98 -0.80
CA LEU A 187 -17.53 -8.88 -1.73
C LEU A 187 -17.64 -7.52 -1.02
N CYS A 188 -17.99 -7.50 0.26
CA CYS A 188 -17.97 -6.29 1.10
C CYS A 188 -16.55 -5.90 1.56
N ASN A 189 -15.53 -6.71 1.27
CA ASN A 189 -14.13 -6.35 1.47
C ASN A 189 -13.52 -5.90 0.14
N GLN A 190 -13.28 -6.80 -0.80
CA GLN A 190 -12.57 -6.47 -2.03
C GLN A 190 -13.20 -7.17 -3.24
N HIS A 191 -13.54 -6.42 -4.29
CA HIS A 191 -14.28 -6.93 -5.44
C HIS A 191 -13.55 -8.01 -6.25
N THR A 192 -12.22 -8.07 -6.20
CA THR A 192 -11.43 -9.09 -6.93
C THR A 192 -11.77 -10.52 -6.51
N ILE A 193 -12.34 -10.72 -5.32
CA ILE A 193 -12.84 -12.02 -4.87
C ILE A 193 -13.94 -12.59 -5.78
N VAL A 194 -14.66 -11.75 -6.53
CA VAL A 194 -15.71 -12.17 -7.46
C VAL A 194 -15.19 -13.20 -8.47
N ILE A 195 -13.92 -13.10 -8.87
CA ILE A 195 -13.31 -14.00 -9.84
C ILE A 195 -13.23 -15.43 -9.28
N TYR A 196 -12.92 -15.57 -7.99
CA TYR A 196 -12.94 -16.85 -7.29
C TYR A 196 -14.36 -17.38 -7.10
N VAL A 197 -15.30 -16.51 -6.74
CA VAL A 197 -16.72 -16.86 -6.59
C VAL A 197 -17.29 -17.39 -7.92
N LEU A 198 -16.94 -16.76 -9.06
CA LEU A 198 -17.34 -17.18 -10.39
C LEU A 198 -16.76 -18.54 -10.82
N CYS A 199 -15.68 -19.01 -10.21
CA CYS A 199 -15.15 -20.36 -10.42
C CYS A 199 -15.86 -21.38 -9.52
N ILE A 200 -16.00 -21.04 -8.23
CA ILE A 200 -16.50 -21.95 -7.19
C ILE A 200 -18.00 -22.19 -7.33
N VAL A 201 -18.80 -21.14 -7.56
CA VAL A 201 -20.27 -21.26 -7.60
C VAL A 201 -20.74 -22.22 -8.70
N PRO A 202 -20.30 -22.10 -9.97
CA PRO A 202 -20.69 -23.06 -11.00
C PRO A 202 -20.28 -24.49 -10.65
N TRP A 203 -19.09 -24.68 -10.06
CA TRP A 203 -18.63 -26.00 -9.63
C TRP A 203 -19.52 -26.59 -8.54
N ILE A 204 -19.88 -25.80 -7.51
CA ILE A 204 -20.80 -26.21 -6.44
C ILE A 204 -22.19 -26.55 -7.00
N LEU A 205 -22.74 -25.70 -7.87
CA LEU A 205 -24.05 -25.93 -8.49
C LEU A 205 -24.04 -27.20 -9.35
N PHE A 206 -22.98 -27.43 -10.12
CA PHE A 206 -22.80 -28.66 -10.89
C PHE A 206 -22.75 -29.90 -9.99
N ARG A 207 -22.04 -29.83 -8.85
CA ARG A 207 -22.00 -30.91 -7.86
C ARG A 207 -23.36 -31.18 -7.25
N LEU A 208 -24.09 -30.15 -6.84
CA LEU A 208 -25.44 -30.28 -6.30
C LEU A 208 -26.42 -30.86 -7.34
N LEU A 209 -26.27 -30.48 -8.62
CA LEU A 209 -27.07 -31.03 -9.72
C LEU A 209 -26.79 -32.52 -9.91
N LYS A 210 -25.51 -32.92 -9.97
CA LYS A 210 -25.09 -34.33 -10.12
C LYS A 210 -25.61 -35.21 -8.97
N GLU A 211 -25.62 -34.67 -7.77
CA GLU A 211 -26.10 -35.34 -6.55
C GLU A 211 -27.64 -35.25 -6.38
N LYS A 212 -28.37 -34.68 -7.36
CA LYS A 212 -29.82 -34.45 -7.32
C LYS A 212 -30.30 -33.66 -6.08
N ALA A 213 -29.41 -32.84 -5.52
CA ALA A 213 -29.67 -31.99 -4.36
C ALA A 213 -30.04 -30.54 -4.74
N LEU A 214 -29.98 -30.20 -6.03
CA LEU A 214 -30.32 -28.87 -6.53
C LEU A 214 -31.83 -28.74 -6.79
N SER A 215 -32.45 -27.75 -6.17
CA SER A 215 -33.87 -27.37 -6.34
C SER A 215 -34.03 -25.85 -6.30
N LEU A 216 -35.17 -25.33 -6.77
CA LEU A 216 -35.48 -23.90 -6.68
C LEU A 216 -35.45 -23.38 -5.23
N GLY A 217 -35.96 -24.16 -4.28
CA GLY A 217 -35.89 -23.84 -2.86
C GLY A 217 -34.45 -23.77 -2.32
N SER A 218 -33.57 -24.68 -2.77
CA SER A 218 -32.15 -24.62 -2.41
C SER A 218 -31.46 -23.39 -2.99
N LEU A 219 -31.76 -23.01 -4.23
CA LEU A 219 -31.21 -21.80 -4.86
C LEU A 219 -31.66 -20.56 -4.09
N LEU A 220 -32.93 -20.47 -3.71
CA LEU A 220 -33.44 -19.38 -2.89
C LEU A 220 -32.71 -19.29 -1.55
N GLN A 221 -32.49 -20.42 -0.86
CA GLN A 221 -31.73 -20.43 0.41
C GLN A 221 -30.28 -19.97 0.24
N LEU A 222 -29.62 -20.36 -0.85
CA LEU A 222 -28.26 -19.90 -1.15
C LEU A 222 -28.24 -18.40 -1.44
N SER A 223 -29.19 -17.90 -2.23
CA SER A 223 -29.34 -16.47 -2.52
C SER A 223 -29.62 -15.65 -1.26
N LEU A 224 -30.48 -16.14 -0.36
CA LEU A 224 -30.74 -15.49 0.93
C LEU A 224 -29.50 -15.47 1.82
N ALA A 225 -28.74 -16.56 1.87
CA ALA A 225 -27.48 -16.61 2.62
C ALA A 225 -26.45 -15.62 2.06
N PHE A 226 -26.30 -15.55 0.73
CA PHE A 226 -25.46 -14.57 0.07
C PHE A 226 -25.90 -13.13 0.38
N ALA A 227 -27.20 -12.84 0.24
CA ALA A 227 -27.75 -11.52 0.54
C ALA A 227 -27.50 -11.11 1.99
N ALA A 228 -27.63 -12.05 2.94
CA ALA A 228 -27.29 -11.82 4.35
C ALA A 228 -25.80 -11.48 4.56
N GLY A 229 -24.90 -12.15 3.84
CA GLY A 229 -23.48 -11.82 3.86
C GLY A 229 -23.16 -10.46 3.25
N PHE A 230 -23.96 -10.03 2.27
CA PHE A 230 -23.78 -8.78 1.53
C PHE A 230 -24.32 -7.54 2.27
N LEU A 231 -25.03 -7.73 3.39
CA LEU A 231 -25.63 -6.65 4.19
C LEU A 231 -24.66 -5.53 4.64
N PRO A 232 -23.35 -5.75 4.90
CA PRO A 232 -22.45 -4.67 5.27
C PRO A 232 -22.42 -3.51 4.26
N TYR A 233 -22.78 -3.69 2.98
CA TYR A 233 -22.89 -2.57 2.05
C TYR A 233 -23.94 -1.51 2.43
N LEU A 234 -24.94 -1.86 3.26
CA LEU A 234 -25.87 -0.90 3.82
C LEU A 234 -25.19 0.15 4.72
N TYR A 235 -23.98 -0.13 5.21
CA TYR A 235 -23.17 0.83 5.95
C TYR A 235 -22.87 2.10 5.14
N LEU A 236 -22.61 1.99 3.83
CA LEU A 236 -22.23 3.13 3.01
C LEU A 236 -23.29 4.24 2.99
N PRO A 237 -24.57 3.98 2.60
CA PRO A 237 -25.60 5.00 2.63
C PRO A 237 -25.91 5.47 4.06
N VAL A 238 -25.84 4.60 5.07
CA VAL A 238 -26.09 4.96 6.48
C VAL A 238 -25.04 5.95 6.98
N SER A 239 -23.75 5.65 6.80
CA SER A 239 -22.63 6.53 7.14
C SER A 239 -22.78 7.90 6.47
N SER A 240 -23.06 7.90 5.16
CA SER A 240 -23.14 9.14 4.37
C SER A 240 -24.39 9.97 4.64
N TYR A 241 -25.47 9.34 5.11
CA TYR A 241 -26.66 10.03 5.62
C TYR A 241 -26.40 10.67 6.99
N LEU A 242 -25.79 9.93 7.92
CA LEU A 242 -25.44 10.44 9.25
C LEU A 242 -24.40 11.57 9.16
N SER A 243 -23.44 11.45 8.25
CA SER A 243 -22.44 12.48 7.94
C SER A 243 -21.78 13.04 9.22
N GLN A 244 -21.36 12.12 10.09
CA GLN A 244 -20.66 12.42 11.35
C GLN A 244 -19.14 12.43 11.17
N ALA A 245 -18.64 11.59 10.27
CA ALA A 245 -17.21 11.42 10.03
C ALA A 245 -16.57 12.70 9.48
N ARG A 246 -15.46 13.13 10.09
CA ARG A 246 -14.68 14.30 9.61
C ARG A 246 -13.92 14.02 8.31
N TRP A 247 -13.86 12.77 7.88
CA TRP A 247 -13.37 12.34 6.58
C TRP A 247 -14.26 11.22 6.02
N THR A 248 -14.71 11.38 4.78
CA THR A 248 -15.44 10.36 4.02
C THR A 248 -15.25 10.60 2.52
N TRP A 249 -15.26 9.54 1.73
CA TRP A 249 -15.17 9.60 0.27
C TRP A 249 -16.55 9.40 -0.37
N GLY A 250 -16.96 10.34 -1.22
CA GLY A 250 -18.20 10.25 -1.98
C GLY A 250 -19.46 10.62 -1.20
N ASP A 251 -20.59 10.66 -1.91
CA ASP A 251 -21.92 10.77 -1.34
C ASP A 251 -22.81 9.60 -1.75
N GLN A 252 -23.02 8.66 -0.84
CA GLN A 252 -23.81 7.45 -1.06
C GLN A 252 -25.27 7.58 -0.55
N THR A 253 -25.74 8.79 -0.26
CA THR A 253 -27.12 9.01 0.24
C THR A 253 -28.20 8.70 -0.80
N THR A 254 -27.85 8.77 -2.09
CA THR A 254 -28.74 8.45 -3.20
C THR A 254 -28.36 7.11 -3.84
N LEU A 255 -29.31 6.45 -4.51
CA LEU A 255 -29.03 5.21 -5.25
C LEU A 255 -27.94 5.41 -6.31
N ARG A 256 -27.95 6.54 -7.01
CA ARG A 256 -26.92 6.87 -8.01
C ARG A 256 -25.55 7.01 -7.36
N GLY A 257 -25.45 7.77 -6.26
CA GLY A 257 -24.20 7.94 -5.54
C GLY A 257 -23.67 6.62 -4.95
N PHE A 258 -24.56 5.78 -4.41
CA PHE A 258 -24.22 4.42 -3.99
C PHE A 258 -23.68 3.58 -5.16
N LEU A 259 -24.37 3.58 -6.31
CA LEU A 259 -23.93 2.82 -7.49
C LEU A 259 -22.61 3.34 -8.05
N THR A 260 -22.41 4.65 -8.16
CA THR A 260 -21.15 5.26 -8.59
C THR A 260 -19.99 4.81 -7.72
N HIS A 261 -20.18 4.78 -6.41
CA HIS A 261 -19.16 4.34 -5.47
C HIS A 261 -18.95 2.82 -5.49
N PHE A 262 -20.05 2.04 -5.43
CA PHE A 262 -20.01 0.58 -5.47
C PHE A 262 -19.36 0.08 -6.76
N LEU A 263 -19.78 0.59 -7.92
CA LEU A 263 -19.24 0.23 -9.23
C LEU A 263 -17.89 0.89 -9.53
N ARG A 264 -17.30 1.66 -8.60
CA ARG A 264 -15.99 2.31 -8.78
C ARG A 264 -15.95 3.14 -10.07
N GLU A 265 -17.04 3.83 -10.41
CA GLU A 265 -17.15 4.63 -11.65
C GLU A 265 -16.07 5.73 -11.71
N GLU A 266 -15.70 6.30 -10.56
CA GLU A 266 -14.63 7.30 -10.44
C GLU A 266 -13.25 6.77 -10.88
N TYR A 267 -13.02 5.45 -10.78
CA TYR A 267 -11.82 4.78 -11.28
C TYR A 267 -11.99 4.18 -12.69
N GLY A 268 -13.21 4.16 -13.25
CA GLY A 268 -13.52 3.58 -14.57
C GLY A 268 -14.18 2.18 -14.56
N THR A 269 -14.81 1.76 -13.46
CA THR A 269 -15.62 0.54 -13.25
C THR A 269 -14.96 -0.82 -13.43
N PHE A 270 -13.92 -0.93 -14.25
CA PHE A 270 -13.09 -2.14 -14.34
C PHE A 270 -11.61 -1.82 -14.43
N SER A 271 -11.23 -0.56 -14.19
CA SER A 271 -9.86 -0.10 -14.25
C SER A 271 -9.28 0.06 -12.83
N LEU A 272 -7.96 0.02 -12.74
CA LEU A 272 -7.22 0.37 -11.52
C LEU A 272 -7.13 1.88 -11.34
N ALA A 273 -6.91 2.62 -12.43
CA ALA A 273 -6.88 4.08 -12.43
C ALA A 273 -7.62 4.65 -13.64
N LYS A 274 -8.21 5.83 -13.48
CA LYS A 274 -8.89 6.53 -14.57
C LYS A 274 -7.87 7.23 -15.47
N SER A 275 -8.07 7.16 -16.78
CA SER A 275 -7.28 7.88 -17.80
C SER A 275 -5.79 7.51 -17.91
N GLU A 276 -5.36 6.37 -17.37
CA GLU A 276 -4.00 5.85 -17.54
C GLU A 276 -3.90 4.91 -18.76
N ILE A 277 -2.82 5.05 -19.54
CA ILE A 277 -2.44 4.11 -20.61
C ILE A 277 -1.57 3.04 -19.96
N GLY A 278 -2.14 1.86 -19.76
CA GLY A 278 -1.48 0.75 -19.09
C GLY A 278 -0.51 -0.04 -19.97
N SER A 279 0.29 -0.87 -19.33
CA SER A 279 1.08 -1.91 -19.99
C SER A 279 0.19 -2.98 -20.64
N SER A 280 0.74 -3.71 -21.60
CA SER A 280 0.03 -4.82 -22.26
C SER A 280 -0.22 -6.00 -21.32
N MET A 281 -1.26 -6.79 -21.60
CA MET A 281 -1.57 -8.00 -20.84
C MET A 281 -0.38 -8.98 -20.77
N SER A 282 0.38 -9.12 -21.85
CA SER A 282 1.58 -9.97 -21.90
C SER A 282 2.70 -9.47 -20.98
N GLU A 283 2.91 -8.16 -20.90
CA GLU A 283 3.91 -7.57 -20.00
C GLU A 283 3.51 -7.77 -18.54
N VAL A 284 2.22 -7.56 -18.21
CA VAL A 284 1.71 -7.78 -16.85
C VAL A 284 1.82 -9.26 -16.46
N LEU A 285 1.48 -10.20 -17.35
CA LEU A 285 1.65 -11.63 -17.09
C LEU A 285 3.12 -12.03 -16.92
N LEU A 286 4.01 -11.52 -17.78
CA LEU A 286 5.45 -11.79 -17.67
C LEU A 286 5.99 -11.25 -16.35
N SER A 287 5.55 -10.06 -15.93
CA SER A 287 5.91 -9.47 -14.66
C SER A 287 5.37 -10.27 -13.48
N GLN A 288 4.12 -10.74 -13.55
CA GLN A 288 3.54 -11.63 -12.54
C GLN A 288 4.35 -12.92 -12.40
N VAL A 289 4.73 -13.57 -13.51
CA VAL A 289 5.55 -14.80 -13.48
C VAL A 289 6.94 -14.52 -12.88
N THR A 290 7.54 -13.39 -13.25
CA THR A 290 8.84 -12.96 -12.70
C THR A 290 8.75 -12.70 -11.20
N SER A 291 7.71 -12.00 -10.76
CA SER A 291 7.42 -11.74 -9.35
C SER A 291 7.14 -13.05 -8.60
N MET A 292 6.33 -13.95 -9.15
CA MET A 292 6.06 -15.25 -8.53
C MET A 292 7.33 -16.09 -8.36
N ARG A 293 8.29 -15.98 -9.30
CA ARG A 293 9.60 -16.62 -9.18
C ARG A 293 10.42 -16.03 -8.03
N THR A 294 10.38 -14.72 -7.82
CA THR A 294 11.06 -14.09 -6.69
C THR A 294 10.36 -14.37 -5.35
N GLU A 295 9.03 -14.43 -5.34
CA GLU A 295 8.23 -14.59 -4.13
C GLU A 295 8.14 -16.03 -3.65
N LEU A 296 8.02 -17.02 -4.56
CA LEU A 296 7.81 -18.43 -4.22
C LEU A 296 8.94 -19.37 -4.67
N SER A 297 9.92 -18.92 -5.45
CA SER A 297 10.94 -19.77 -6.13
C SER A 297 10.39 -20.69 -7.25
N LEU A 298 11.28 -21.15 -8.13
CA LEU A 298 10.95 -22.11 -9.18
C LEU A 298 10.55 -23.50 -8.65
N ASN A 299 11.11 -23.92 -7.51
CA ASN A 299 10.86 -25.25 -6.95
C ASN A 299 9.40 -25.39 -6.48
N ILE A 300 8.86 -24.34 -5.86
CA ILE A 300 7.45 -24.32 -5.43
C ILE A 300 6.51 -24.35 -6.63
N GLN A 301 6.84 -23.61 -7.70
CA GLN A 301 6.08 -23.66 -8.95
C GLN A 301 6.13 -25.05 -9.59
N ALA A 302 7.30 -25.70 -9.60
CA ALA A 302 7.46 -27.06 -10.11
C ALA A 302 6.60 -28.07 -9.32
N LEU A 303 6.54 -27.94 -7.99
CA LEU A 303 5.65 -28.76 -7.15
C LEU A 303 4.16 -28.51 -7.48
N ALA A 304 3.75 -27.27 -7.70
CA ALA A 304 2.38 -26.95 -8.11
C ALA A 304 2.01 -27.57 -9.46
N VAL A 305 2.93 -27.56 -10.43
CA VAL A 305 2.77 -28.26 -11.72
C VAL A 305 2.72 -29.77 -11.52
N TRP A 306 3.57 -30.33 -10.65
CA TRP A 306 3.57 -31.76 -10.34
C TRP A 306 2.23 -32.24 -9.76
N ALA A 307 1.61 -31.44 -8.89
CA ALA A 307 0.26 -31.73 -8.37
C ALA A 307 -0.77 -31.88 -9.50
N ASN A 308 -0.72 -30.99 -10.50
CA ASN A 308 -1.60 -31.03 -11.67
C ASN A 308 -1.34 -32.26 -12.55
N ILE A 309 -0.07 -32.57 -12.85
CA ILE A 309 0.31 -33.75 -13.64
C ILE A 309 -0.19 -35.03 -12.97
N CYS A 310 -0.02 -35.14 -11.65
CA CYS A 310 -0.51 -36.28 -10.88
C CYS A 310 -2.05 -36.35 -10.85
N SER A 311 -2.72 -35.20 -10.75
CA SER A 311 -4.17 -35.10 -10.77
C SER A 311 -4.81 -35.50 -12.11
N ALA A 312 -4.08 -35.32 -13.22
CA ALA A 312 -4.53 -35.72 -14.56
C ALA A 312 -4.63 -37.26 -14.74
N ARG A 313 -4.00 -38.05 -13.85
CA ARG A 313 -4.07 -39.51 -13.88
C ARG A 313 -5.43 -39.96 -13.32
N LYS A 314 -6.16 -40.81 -14.07
CA LYS A 314 -7.58 -41.19 -13.84
C LYS A 314 -7.93 -41.77 -12.45
N ASP A 315 -6.96 -42.12 -11.63
CA ASP A 315 -7.15 -42.95 -10.42
C ASP A 315 -7.06 -42.17 -9.09
N ARG A 316 -7.13 -40.83 -9.12
CA ARG A 316 -6.96 -39.99 -7.92
C ARG A 316 -8.28 -39.38 -7.42
N GLN A 317 -8.61 -39.68 -6.17
CA GLN A 317 -9.87 -39.35 -5.47
C GLN A 317 -10.20 -37.84 -5.35
N ASN A 318 -9.25 -36.92 -5.61
CA ASN A 318 -9.42 -35.47 -5.44
C ASN A 318 -9.17 -34.63 -6.71
N SER A 319 -9.16 -35.27 -7.89
CA SER A 319 -8.73 -34.61 -9.14
C SER A 319 -9.50 -33.34 -9.47
N SER A 320 -10.82 -33.33 -9.24
CA SER A 320 -11.68 -32.18 -9.56
C SER A 320 -11.35 -30.90 -8.79
N LEU A 321 -10.91 -31.00 -7.53
CA LEU A 321 -10.59 -29.84 -6.69
C LEU A 321 -9.25 -29.22 -7.07
N VAL A 322 -8.27 -30.07 -7.42
CA VAL A 322 -6.99 -29.59 -7.97
C VAL A 322 -7.24 -28.82 -9.26
N TRP A 323 -8.08 -29.34 -10.17
CA TRP A 323 -8.43 -28.64 -11.40
C TRP A 323 -9.23 -27.35 -11.16
N LEU A 324 -10.13 -27.33 -10.16
CA LEU A 324 -10.84 -26.11 -9.77
C LEU A 324 -9.85 -25.04 -9.28
N PHE A 325 -8.93 -25.38 -8.39
CA PHE A 325 -7.91 -24.45 -7.88
C PHE A 325 -7.00 -23.97 -9.00
N THR A 326 -6.55 -24.86 -9.88
CA THR A 326 -5.78 -24.48 -11.07
C THR A 326 -6.57 -23.55 -12.00
N GLY A 327 -7.86 -23.81 -12.21
CA GLY A 327 -8.75 -22.93 -12.95
C GLY A 327 -8.87 -21.55 -12.31
N MET A 328 -9.03 -21.48 -10.99
CA MET A 328 -9.05 -20.22 -10.22
C MET A 328 -7.76 -19.43 -10.43
N PHE A 329 -6.59 -20.08 -10.41
CA PHE A 329 -5.30 -19.43 -10.67
C PHE A 329 -5.22 -18.80 -12.06
N TYR A 330 -5.57 -19.56 -13.11
CA TYR A 330 -5.48 -19.06 -14.48
C TYR A 330 -6.52 -17.98 -14.77
N ILE A 331 -7.78 -18.18 -14.37
CA ILE A 331 -8.86 -17.21 -14.61
C ILE A 331 -8.55 -15.90 -13.88
N TYR A 332 -8.09 -15.96 -12.63
CA TYR A 332 -7.70 -14.76 -11.88
C TYR A 332 -6.54 -14.01 -12.55
N SER A 333 -5.46 -14.72 -12.89
CA SER A 333 -4.26 -14.11 -13.46
C SER A 333 -4.52 -13.50 -14.84
N LEU A 334 -5.26 -14.19 -15.70
CA LEU A 334 -5.64 -13.69 -17.03
C LEU A 334 -6.57 -12.49 -16.95
N PHE A 335 -7.61 -12.57 -16.10
CA PHE A 335 -8.55 -11.47 -15.95
C PHE A 335 -7.87 -10.23 -15.38
N PHE A 336 -7.05 -10.39 -14.34
CA PHE A 336 -6.35 -9.27 -13.73
C PHE A 336 -5.34 -8.65 -14.70
N ALA A 337 -4.53 -9.45 -15.40
CA ALA A 337 -3.60 -8.93 -16.39
C ALA A 337 -4.28 -8.21 -17.57
N TRP A 338 -5.48 -8.65 -17.95
CA TRP A 338 -6.28 -7.96 -18.97
C TRP A 338 -6.82 -6.60 -18.49
N ARG A 339 -7.09 -6.46 -17.19
CA ARG A 339 -7.72 -5.25 -16.60
C ARG A 339 -6.74 -4.32 -15.89
N ALA A 340 -5.52 -4.76 -15.60
CA ALA A 340 -4.46 -3.94 -15.04
C ALA A 340 -4.05 -2.87 -16.06
N ASN A 341 -4.60 -1.65 -15.92
CA ASN A 341 -4.37 -0.55 -16.86
C ASN A 341 -3.35 0.48 -16.35
N LEU A 342 -2.29 0.00 -15.69
CA LEU A 342 -1.20 0.82 -15.17
C LEU A 342 0.11 0.51 -15.90
N ASP A 343 0.93 1.54 -16.13
CA ASP A 343 2.26 1.40 -16.72
C ASP A 343 3.26 0.86 -15.70
N ILE A 344 3.55 -0.44 -15.78
CA ILE A 344 4.39 -1.15 -14.81
C ILE A 344 5.88 -0.80 -14.94
N SER A 345 6.28 0.01 -15.94
CA SER A 345 7.65 0.55 -16.01
C SER A 345 7.92 1.56 -14.89
N LYS A 346 6.85 2.19 -14.36
CA LYS A 346 6.93 3.11 -13.23
C LYS A 346 6.92 2.33 -11.91
N PRO A 347 7.92 2.50 -11.03
CA PRO A 347 8.01 1.73 -9.78
C PRO A 347 6.78 1.84 -8.87
N LEU A 348 6.16 3.03 -8.81
CA LEU A 348 4.94 3.24 -8.02
C LEU A 348 3.79 2.35 -8.51
N PHE A 349 3.58 2.31 -9.83
CA PHE A 349 2.50 1.53 -10.44
C PHE A 349 2.76 0.02 -10.36
N MET A 350 4.02 -0.42 -10.50
CA MET A 350 4.39 -1.81 -10.21
C MET A 350 3.98 -2.20 -8.77
N GLY A 351 4.28 -1.33 -7.79
CA GLY A 351 3.91 -1.53 -6.39
C GLY A 351 2.40 -1.59 -6.12
N VAL A 352 1.57 -1.02 -6.99
CA VAL A 352 0.09 -1.14 -6.91
C VAL A 352 -0.36 -2.48 -7.50
N VAL A 353 0.18 -2.85 -8.67
CA VAL A 353 -0.21 -4.07 -9.40
C VAL A 353 0.21 -5.34 -8.63
N GLU A 354 1.41 -5.37 -8.05
CA GLU A 354 1.95 -6.58 -7.40
C GLU A 354 1.13 -7.06 -6.19
N ARG A 355 0.41 -6.15 -5.51
CA ARG A 355 -0.45 -6.48 -4.36
C ARG A 355 -1.55 -7.48 -4.73
N PHE A 356 -2.03 -7.43 -5.97
CA PHE A 356 -3.08 -8.31 -6.47
C PHE A 356 -2.57 -9.69 -6.87
N TRP A 357 -1.25 -9.92 -6.92
CA TRP A 357 -0.72 -11.25 -7.25
C TRP A 357 -0.71 -12.20 -6.04
N MET A 358 -0.87 -11.67 -4.82
CA MET A 358 -0.95 -12.48 -3.59
C MET A 358 -2.03 -13.56 -3.65
N GLN A 359 -3.21 -13.26 -4.22
CA GLN A 359 -4.29 -14.23 -4.30
C GLN A 359 -3.92 -15.39 -5.24
N SER A 360 -3.23 -15.11 -6.35
CA SER A 360 -2.70 -16.15 -7.24
C SER A 360 -1.61 -16.99 -6.55
N ASN A 361 -0.75 -16.34 -5.75
CA ASN A 361 0.29 -17.01 -4.97
C ASN A 361 -0.28 -17.95 -3.90
N ALA A 362 -1.40 -17.59 -3.26
CA ALA A 362 -2.08 -18.46 -2.30
C ALA A 362 -2.51 -19.80 -2.93
N VAL A 363 -3.05 -19.75 -4.15
CA VAL A 363 -3.46 -20.95 -4.89
C VAL A 363 -2.24 -21.80 -5.27
N VAL A 364 -1.17 -21.16 -5.78
CA VAL A 364 0.07 -21.85 -6.13
C VAL A 364 0.71 -22.51 -4.90
N ALA A 365 0.69 -21.86 -3.74
CA ALA A 365 1.20 -22.43 -2.50
C ALA A 365 0.42 -23.68 -2.06
N VAL A 366 -0.91 -23.67 -2.18
CA VAL A 366 -1.75 -24.87 -1.91
C VAL A 366 -1.42 -26.00 -2.89
N LEU A 367 -1.34 -25.70 -4.19
CA LEU A 367 -0.99 -26.69 -5.21
C LEU A 367 0.42 -27.25 -4.97
N ALA A 368 1.38 -26.43 -4.56
CA ALA A 368 2.73 -26.87 -4.23
C ALA A 368 2.75 -27.79 -2.99
N GLY A 369 1.97 -27.47 -1.95
CA GLY A 369 1.79 -28.34 -0.78
C GLY A 369 1.22 -29.71 -1.15
N LEU A 370 0.23 -29.74 -2.04
CA LEU A 370 -0.30 -30.98 -2.60
C LEU A 370 0.75 -31.71 -3.45
N GLY A 371 1.54 -30.98 -4.23
CA GLY A 371 2.62 -31.50 -5.06
C GLY A 371 3.71 -32.18 -4.26
N LEU A 372 4.12 -31.59 -3.14
CA LEU A 372 5.10 -32.21 -2.23
C LEU A 372 4.54 -33.53 -1.65
N ALA A 373 3.29 -33.53 -1.22
CA ALA A 373 2.64 -34.71 -0.67
C ALA A 373 2.50 -35.83 -1.72
N THR A 374 2.10 -35.49 -2.95
CA THR A 374 1.98 -36.48 -4.03
C THR A 374 3.35 -37.00 -4.46
N LEU A 375 4.34 -36.13 -4.63
CA LEU A 375 5.71 -36.51 -4.99
C LEU A 375 6.29 -37.52 -4.00
N THR A 376 6.16 -37.25 -2.70
CA THR A 376 6.63 -38.15 -1.64
C THR A 376 5.87 -39.48 -1.67
N SER A 377 4.55 -39.44 -1.82
CA SER A 377 3.73 -40.67 -1.86
C SER A 377 4.08 -41.58 -3.05
N GLU A 378 4.36 -40.99 -4.22
CA GLU A 378 4.70 -41.75 -5.44
C GLU A 378 6.15 -42.27 -5.38
N THR A 379 7.10 -41.49 -4.86
CA THR A 379 8.48 -41.97 -4.64
C THR A 379 8.54 -43.08 -3.60
N GLN A 380 7.77 -42.97 -2.52
CA GLN A 380 7.66 -44.04 -1.53
C GLN A 380 7.10 -45.33 -2.13
N ARG A 381 6.09 -45.21 -3.01
CA ARG A 381 5.53 -46.36 -3.73
C ARG A 381 6.55 -46.99 -4.69
N ALA A 382 7.33 -46.16 -5.39
CA ALA A 382 8.34 -46.62 -6.35
C ALA A 382 9.56 -47.28 -5.67
N LEU A 383 10.05 -46.69 -4.57
CA LEU A 383 11.25 -47.13 -3.86
C LEU A 383 10.98 -48.15 -2.74
N ARG A 384 9.72 -48.40 -2.40
CA ARG A 384 9.28 -49.32 -1.32
C ARG A 384 9.94 -49.04 0.04
N SER A 385 10.28 -47.79 0.35
CA SER A 385 10.98 -47.40 1.58
C SER A 385 10.16 -46.45 2.46
N GLY A 386 10.06 -46.74 3.75
CA GLY A 386 9.29 -45.94 4.71
C GLY A 386 9.94 -44.63 5.17
N GLY A 387 11.23 -44.43 4.89
CA GLY A 387 12.02 -43.29 5.38
C GLY A 387 11.77 -41.96 4.66
N LEU A 388 11.09 -41.97 3.51
CA LEU A 388 10.85 -40.76 2.69
C LEU A 388 9.94 -39.72 3.36
N GLN A 389 9.17 -40.10 4.39
CA GLN A 389 8.36 -39.15 5.15
C GLN A 389 9.22 -38.12 5.90
N TYR A 390 10.40 -38.49 6.37
CA TYR A 390 11.34 -37.54 7.00
C TYR A 390 11.87 -36.52 5.99
N LEU A 391 12.05 -36.93 4.73
CA LEU A 391 12.46 -36.04 3.66
C LEU A 391 11.37 -35.02 3.31
N GLU A 392 10.09 -35.40 3.35
CA GLU A 392 8.97 -34.48 3.16
C GLU A 392 9.00 -33.35 4.20
N TRP A 393 9.14 -33.72 5.49
CA TRP A 393 9.26 -32.76 6.59
C TRP A 393 10.50 -31.89 6.47
N LEU A 394 11.64 -32.48 6.13
CA LEU A 394 12.89 -31.75 5.93
C LEU A 394 12.75 -30.73 4.79
N SER A 395 12.20 -31.13 3.64
CA SER A 395 11.96 -30.22 2.51
C SER A 395 11.02 -29.09 2.88
N ALA A 396 9.87 -29.38 3.50
CA ALA A 396 8.93 -28.34 3.93
C ALA A 396 9.60 -27.35 4.90
N THR A 397 10.34 -27.85 5.89
CA THR A 397 11.05 -27.02 6.87
C THR A 397 12.11 -26.15 6.22
N LEU A 398 12.92 -26.69 5.32
CA LEU A 398 13.98 -25.95 4.62
C LEU A 398 13.41 -24.83 3.74
N PHE A 399 12.35 -25.10 2.98
CA PHE A 399 11.71 -24.07 2.15
C PHE A 399 11.11 -22.95 3.01
N VAL A 400 10.39 -23.30 4.08
CA VAL A 400 9.79 -22.31 4.98
C VAL A 400 10.85 -21.49 5.72
N ALA A 401 11.90 -22.14 6.24
CA ALA A 401 13.00 -21.48 6.92
C ALA A 401 13.77 -20.54 5.97
N TYR A 402 14.04 -20.98 4.74
CA TYR A 402 14.66 -20.14 3.72
C TYR A 402 13.81 -18.91 3.38
N GLN A 403 12.49 -19.11 3.21
CA GLN A 403 11.57 -18.04 2.90
C GLN A 403 11.49 -17.01 4.04
N LEU A 404 11.41 -17.49 5.29
CA LEU A 404 11.44 -16.65 6.49
C LEU A 404 12.75 -15.87 6.57
N TYR A 405 13.90 -16.54 6.48
CA TYR A 405 15.22 -15.92 6.59
C TYR A 405 15.45 -14.85 5.51
N SER A 406 15.10 -15.16 4.26
CA SER A 406 15.38 -14.28 3.11
C SER A 406 14.57 -12.98 3.14
N ASN A 407 13.38 -13.00 3.74
CA ASN A 407 12.47 -11.85 3.73
C ASN A 407 12.37 -11.14 5.09
N TYR A 408 12.88 -11.72 6.17
CA TYR A 408 12.74 -11.18 7.53
C TYR A 408 13.23 -9.72 7.63
N SER A 409 14.45 -9.43 7.17
CA SER A 409 15.03 -8.08 7.30
C SER A 409 14.29 -7.01 6.51
N ILE A 410 13.66 -7.39 5.40
CA ILE A 410 12.88 -6.49 4.53
C ILE A 410 11.48 -6.26 5.12
N CYS A 411 10.90 -7.30 5.74
CA CYS A 411 9.53 -7.27 6.28
C CYS A 411 9.48 -6.85 7.76
N ASP A 412 10.62 -6.77 8.45
CA ASP A 412 10.68 -6.28 9.82
C ASP A 412 10.47 -4.75 9.86
N GLN A 413 9.26 -4.33 10.21
CA GLN A 413 8.85 -2.93 10.26
C GLN A 413 8.75 -2.41 11.71
N ARG A 414 9.20 -3.17 12.72
CA ARG A 414 9.01 -2.83 14.15
C ARG A 414 9.60 -1.49 14.59
N THR A 415 10.62 -1.02 13.88
CA THR A 415 11.27 0.28 14.12
C THR A 415 10.88 1.34 13.09
N ASN A 416 10.05 1.01 12.10
CA ASN A 416 9.68 1.93 11.04
C ASN A 416 8.65 2.97 11.54
N ASN A 417 9.15 4.16 11.86
CA ASN A 417 8.34 5.31 12.24
C ASN A 417 8.34 6.42 11.18
N VAL A 418 8.86 6.16 9.97
CA VAL A 418 9.16 7.22 8.98
C VAL A 418 7.92 8.04 8.62
N ILE A 419 6.80 7.38 8.30
CA ILE A 419 5.57 8.07 7.88
C ILE A 419 4.94 8.85 9.03
N SER A 420 4.83 8.23 10.22
CA SER A 420 4.29 8.91 11.41
C SER A 420 5.13 10.12 11.84
N THR A 421 6.46 9.99 11.77
CA THR A 421 7.41 11.08 12.07
C THR A 421 7.30 12.18 11.03
N PHE A 422 7.13 11.81 9.75
CA PHE A 422 6.89 12.77 8.68
C PHE A 422 5.63 13.59 8.90
N ALA A 423 4.49 12.94 9.12
CA ALA A 423 3.21 13.62 9.33
C ALA A 423 3.21 14.45 10.62
N LYS A 424 3.78 13.92 11.71
CA LYS A 424 3.90 14.65 12.98
C LYS A 424 4.70 15.95 12.80
N ASN A 425 5.91 15.85 12.25
CA ASN A 425 6.77 17.02 12.08
C ASN A 425 6.17 18.04 11.11
N LEU A 426 5.44 17.61 10.09
CA LEU A 426 4.71 18.51 9.21
C LEU A 426 3.63 19.26 9.97
N LEU A 427 2.76 18.57 10.72
CA LEU A 427 1.70 19.19 11.52
C LEU A 427 2.26 20.12 12.61
N ASP A 428 3.27 19.66 13.36
CA ASP A 428 3.91 20.43 14.44
C ASP A 428 4.57 21.71 13.91
N SER A 429 5.04 21.70 12.64
CA SER A 429 5.66 22.87 12.02
C SER A 429 4.68 23.97 11.60
N MET A 430 3.37 23.72 11.56
CA MET A 430 2.42 24.69 11.02
C MET A 430 2.08 25.79 12.04
N PRO A 431 1.84 27.04 11.62
CA PRO A 431 1.27 28.08 12.47
C PRO A 431 -0.08 27.68 13.06
N HIS A 432 -0.52 28.41 14.09
CA HIS A 432 -1.83 28.20 14.69
C HIS A 432 -2.94 28.48 13.67
N ASP A 433 -3.99 27.65 13.67
CA ASP A 433 -5.19 27.81 12.83
C ASP A 433 -4.92 27.86 11.31
N ALA A 434 -3.86 27.18 10.86
CA ALA A 434 -3.47 27.12 9.46
C ALA A 434 -4.41 26.24 8.60
N ILE A 435 -4.50 26.56 7.30
CA ILE A 435 -5.14 25.73 6.28
C ILE A 435 -4.05 24.96 5.53
N ILE A 436 -4.18 23.64 5.41
CA ILE A 436 -3.32 22.82 4.57
C ILE A 436 -4.15 22.27 3.41
N LEU A 437 -3.80 22.67 2.19
CA LEU A 437 -4.30 22.08 0.96
C LEU A 437 -3.51 20.79 0.68
N LEU A 438 -4.15 19.65 0.96
CA LEU A 438 -3.61 18.32 0.75
C LEU A 438 -3.66 17.96 -0.74
N ARG A 439 -2.64 17.23 -1.19
CA ARG A 439 -2.55 16.62 -2.52
C ARG A 439 -1.86 15.29 -2.40
N GLY A 440 -2.30 14.29 -3.14
CA GLY A 440 -1.69 12.98 -3.22
C GLY A 440 -1.82 12.13 -1.95
N ASP A 441 -1.74 10.81 -2.16
CA ASP A 441 -2.09 9.82 -1.14
C ASP A 441 -1.19 9.87 0.09
N LEU A 442 0.13 9.92 -0.11
CA LEU A 442 1.08 9.77 0.99
C LEU A 442 0.97 10.89 2.04
N PRO A 443 1.12 12.19 1.71
CA PRO A 443 0.95 13.24 2.72
C PRO A 443 -0.51 13.35 3.15
N GLY A 444 -1.48 13.22 2.24
CA GLY A 444 -2.90 13.34 2.57
C GLY A 444 -3.35 12.34 3.63
N ASN A 445 -3.09 11.06 3.39
CA ASN A 445 -3.54 9.97 4.25
C ASN A 445 -2.77 9.92 5.58
N ALA A 446 -1.47 10.22 5.55
CA ALA A 446 -0.67 10.26 6.78
C ALA A 446 -1.09 11.43 7.69
N LEU A 447 -1.35 12.61 7.12
CA LEU A 447 -1.81 13.78 7.88
C LEU A 447 -3.22 13.58 8.44
N ARG A 448 -4.15 13.04 7.65
CA ARG A 448 -5.50 12.68 8.12
C ARG A 448 -5.45 11.75 9.33
N TYR A 449 -4.63 10.70 9.25
CA TYR A 449 -4.49 9.76 10.35
C TYR A 449 -3.98 10.45 11.62
N MET A 450 -2.85 11.16 11.55
CA MET A 450 -2.27 11.79 12.74
C MET A 450 -3.20 12.86 13.32
N HIS A 451 -3.90 13.60 12.48
CA HIS A 451 -4.79 14.67 12.90
C HIS A 451 -6.12 14.17 13.46
N TYR A 452 -6.84 13.31 12.72
CA TYR A 452 -8.17 12.86 13.13
C TYR A 452 -8.15 11.69 14.10
N CYS A 453 -7.24 10.72 13.96
CA CYS A 453 -7.20 9.53 14.81
C CYS A 453 -6.34 9.72 16.07
N GLU A 454 -5.17 10.33 15.93
CA GLU A 454 -4.25 10.56 17.06
C GLU A 454 -4.44 11.94 17.72
N GLY A 455 -5.32 12.77 17.17
CA GLY A 455 -5.71 14.07 17.77
C GLY A 455 -4.64 15.15 17.67
N LEU A 456 -3.70 15.03 16.73
CA LEU A 456 -2.59 15.99 16.59
C LEU A 456 -3.05 17.28 15.89
N ARG A 457 -2.76 18.43 16.53
CA ARG A 457 -3.05 19.77 15.98
C ARG A 457 -4.51 19.94 15.53
N PRO A 458 -5.50 19.76 16.44
CA PRO A 458 -6.92 19.87 16.11
C PRO A 458 -7.34 21.28 15.64
N ASP A 459 -6.46 22.27 15.78
CA ASP A 459 -6.64 23.64 15.30
C ASP A 459 -6.40 23.80 13.79
N ILE A 460 -5.69 22.87 13.14
CA ILE A 460 -5.38 22.95 11.71
C ILE A 460 -6.56 22.43 10.88
N SER A 461 -6.83 23.07 9.74
CA SER A 461 -7.80 22.59 8.76
C SER A 461 -7.12 21.84 7.61
N LEU A 462 -7.44 20.56 7.43
CA LEU A 462 -6.96 19.74 6.32
C LEU A 462 -7.97 19.71 5.18
N VAL A 463 -7.69 20.41 4.09
CA VAL A 463 -8.58 20.54 2.93
C VAL A 463 -8.00 19.74 1.77
N ASP A 464 -8.74 18.76 1.24
CA ASP A 464 -8.29 17.96 0.11
C ASP A 464 -8.58 18.70 -1.20
N GLN A 465 -7.50 19.16 -1.82
CA GLN A 465 -7.55 20.00 -2.98
C GLN A 465 -7.97 19.23 -4.25
N GLU A 466 -7.67 17.92 -4.33
CA GLU A 466 -8.08 17.06 -5.46
C GLU A 466 -9.57 16.71 -5.33
N MET A 467 -10.04 16.44 -4.11
CA MET A 467 -11.46 16.13 -3.86
C MET A 467 -12.38 17.34 -4.02
N MET A 468 -11.90 18.56 -3.76
CA MET A 468 -12.66 19.80 -4.02
C MET A 468 -13.13 19.95 -5.48
N THR A 469 -12.53 19.20 -6.42
CA THR A 469 -12.95 19.17 -7.82
C THR A 469 -14.19 18.28 -8.07
N TYR A 470 -14.62 17.50 -7.08
CA TYR A 470 -15.82 16.66 -7.14
C TYR A 470 -17.03 17.37 -6.55
N GLU A 471 -18.20 17.18 -7.18
CA GLU A 471 -19.46 17.84 -6.77
C GLU A 471 -19.93 17.42 -5.36
N TRP A 472 -19.53 16.25 -4.88
CA TRP A 472 -19.94 15.74 -3.57
C TRP A 472 -19.11 16.29 -2.40
N TYR A 473 -17.88 16.78 -2.64
CA TYR A 473 -16.91 17.02 -1.57
C TYR A 473 -17.32 18.13 -0.62
N LEU A 474 -17.54 19.36 -1.12
CA LEU A 474 -17.85 20.49 -0.25
C LEU A 474 -19.23 20.36 0.43
N PRO A 475 -20.30 19.88 -0.25
CA PRO A 475 -21.57 19.60 0.42
C PRO A 475 -21.44 18.63 1.60
N LYS A 476 -20.51 17.67 1.55
CA LYS A 476 -20.25 16.73 2.65
C LYS A 476 -19.26 17.26 3.68
N MET A 477 -18.19 17.90 3.23
CA MET A 477 -17.02 18.14 4.07
C MET A 477 -16.92 19.56 4.64
N ALA A 478 -17.52 20.57 4.02
CA ALA A 478 -17.36 21.96 4.46
C ALA A 478 -17.78 22.17 5.92
N LYS A 479 -18.84 21.49 6.39
CA LYS A 479 -19.31 21.57 7.78
C LYS A 479 -18.32 20.99 8.82
N HIS A 480 -17.39 20.14 8.37
CA HIS A 480 -16.35 19.53 9.21
C HIS A 480 -15.03 20.31 9.18
N LEU A 481 -14.98 21.45 8.49
CA LEU A 481 -13.81 22.32 8.35
C LEU A 481 -14.10 23.70 8.96
N PRO A 482 -14.23 23.79 10.30
CA PRO A 482 -14.64 25.03 10.96
C PRO A 482 -13.63 26.16 10.71
N GLY A 483 -14.15 27.34 10.39
CA GLY A 483 -13.34 28.52 10.09
C GLY A 483 -12.69 28.54 8.70
N VAL A 484 -12.97 27.54 7.85
CA VAL A 484 -12.66 27.61 6.41
C VAL A 484 -13.93 28.01 5.65
N HIS A 485 -13.84 29.06 4.86
CA HIS A 485 -14.98 29.60 4.12
C HIS A 485 -14.84 29.31 2.63
N PHE A 486 -15.77 28.54 2.08
CA PHE A 486 -15.78 28.19 0.65
C PHE A 486 -16.67 29.17 -0.13
N PRO A 487 -16.18 29.78 -1.23
CA PRO A 487 -16.97 30.72 -2.04
C PRO A 487 -18.11 30.08 -2.86
N GLY A 488 -18.16 28.75 -2.94
CA GLY A 488 -19.15 27.97 -3.68
C GLY A 488 -19.06 26.49 -3.33
N ASP A 489 -19.66 25.65 -4.17
CA ASP A 489 -19.87 24.21 -3.93
C ASP A 489 -18.81 23.33 -4.59
N ARG A 490 -18.02 23.87 -5.53
CA ARG A 490 -17.00 23.09 -6.25
C ARG A 490 -15.82 23.96 -6.72
N TRP A 491 -14.60 23.45 -6.57
CA TRP A 491 -13.44 24.09 -7.15
C TRP A 491 -13.41 23.89 -8.68
N ASN A 492 -13.38 24.99 -9.42
CA ASN A 492 -13.13 25.04 -10.86
C ASN A 492 -12.29 26.28 -11.20
N PRO A 493 -11.32 26.21 -12.14
CA PRO A 493 -10.58 27.39 -12.59
C PRO A 493 -11.46 28.52 -13.12
N VAL A 494 -12.67 28.20 -13.61
CA VAL A 494 -13.68 29.14 -14.09
C VAL A 494 -14.82 29.25 -13.07
N GLU A 495 -15.06 30.47 -12.60
CA GLU A 495 -16.20 30.79 -11.72
C GLU A 495 -17.50 30.85 -12.52
N GLY A 496 -18.60 30.40 -11.91
CA GLY A 496 -19.91 30.43 -12.52
C GLY A 496 -20.90 29.50 -11.84
N VAL A 497 -22.06 29.33 -12.46
CA VAL A 497 -23.07 28.36 -12.05
C VAL A 497 -23.18 27.32 -13.14
N LEU A 498 -22.91 26.05 -12.82
CA LEU A 498 -23.07 24.95 -13.76
C LEU A 498 -24.56 24.70 -14.03
N PRO A 499 -24.94 24.04 -15.15
CA PRO A 499 -26.33 23.69 -15.43
C PRO A 499 -27.01 22.86 -14.33
N THR A 500 -26.22 22.19 -13.50
CA THR A 500 -26.67 21.44 -12.32
C THR A 500 -27.03 22.33 -11.11
N GLY A 501 -26.81 23.65 -11.20
CA GLY A 501 -26.99 24.60 -10.10
C GLY A 501 -25.76 24.74 -9.18
N VAL A 502 -24.71 23.93 -9.40
CA VAL A 502 -23.47 23.94 -8.63
C VAL A 502 -22.73 25.26 -8.85
N VAL A 503 -22.45 26.00 -7.78
CA VAL A 503 -21.67 27.25 -7.82
C VAL A 503 -20.18 26.91 -7.78
N THR A 504 -19.42 27.35 -8.78
CA THR A 504 -17.98 27.10 -8.84
C THR A 504 -17.15 28.29 -8.37
N PHE A 505 -15.98 28.02 -7.81
CA PHE A 505 -14.99 29.03 -7.44
C PHE A 505 -13.58 28.59 -7.81
N ASN A 506 -12.70 29.57 -8.07
CA ASN A 506 -11.27 29.31 -8.31
C ASN A 506 -10.42 29.49 -7.04
N LEU A 507 -9.16 29.06 -7.11
CA LEU A 507 -8.25 29.10 -5.97
C LEU A 507 -7.95 30.52 -5.50
N TYR A 508 -7.83 31.50 -6.42
CA TYR A 508 -7.65 32.89 -6.03
C TYR A 508 -8.79 33.39 -5.12
N ARG A 509 -10.05 33.13 -5.51
CA ARG A 509 -11.22 33.54 -4.72
C ARG A 509 -11.27 32.85 -3.36
N PHE A 510 -10.89 31.58 -3.29
CA PHE A 510 -10.76 30.84 -2.03
C PHE A 510 -9.74 31.50 -1.09
N LEU A 511 -8.55 31.87 -1.60
CA LEU A 511 -7.51 32.52 -0.81
C LEU A 511 -7.94 33.90 -0.31
N GLU A 512 -8.61 34.71 -1.15
CA GLU A 512 -9.08 36.04 -0.75
C GLU A 512 -10.09 36.02 0.40
N ILE A 513 -11.00 35.02 0.41
CA ILE A 513 -12.00 34.88 1.48
C ILE A 513 -11.37 34.32 2.77
N ASN A 514 -10.27 33.57 2.66
CA ASN A 514 -9.57 32.97 3.79
C ASN A 514 -8.26 33.68 4.15
N LYS A 515 -8.06 34.93 3.69
CA LYS A 515 -6.81 35.68 3.85
C LYS A 515 -6.34 35.90 5.29
N GLN A 516 -7.25 35.74 6.26
CA GLN A 516 -6.97 35.79 7.69
C GLN A 516 -6.23 34.55 8.22
N LYS A 517 -6.22 33.44 7.47
CA LYS A 517 -5.53 32.20 7.82
C LYS A 517 -4.34 31.97 6.90
N ASP A 518 -3.24 31.52 7.47
CA ASP A 518 -2.10 31.08 6.68
C ASP A 518 -2.45 29.79 5.91
N THR A 519 -2.32 29.83 4.59
CA THR A 519 -2.61 28.67 3.71
C THR A 519 -1.33 28.04 3.20
N PHE A 520 -1.23 26.72 3.31
CA PHE A 520 -0.09 25.93 2.89
C PHE A 520 -0.51 24.87 1.88
N VAL A 521 0.40 24.49 1.01
CA VAL A 521 0.23 23.41 0.02
C VAL A 521 1.37 22.43 0.19
N CYS A 522 1.05 21.15 0.36
CA CYS A 522 2.06 20.11 0.48
C CYS A 522 2.13 19.35 -0.84
N ILE A 523 3.35 19.09 -1.33
CA ILE A 523 3.62 18.51 -2.67
C ILE A 523 3.01 19.27 -3.87
N GLY A 524 2.72 20.56 -3.68
CA GLY A 524 2.34 21.49 -4.75
C GLY A 524 0.83 21.69 -4.92
N ILE A 525 0.49 22.57 -5.88
CA ILE A 525 -0.89 22.93 -6.22
C ILE A 525 -1.34 22.17 -7.47
N HIS A 526 -2.62 21.81 -7.52
CA HIS A 526 -3.28 21.28 -8.70
C HIS A 526 -3.04 22.18 -9.93
N GLU A 527 -2.43 21.61 -10.98
CA GLU A 527 -1.93 22.40 -12.12
C GLU A 527 -3.03 23.05 -12.97
N GLY A 528 -4.27 22.57 -12.84
CA GLY A 528 -5.41 23.05 -13.61
C GLY A 528 -5.87 24.47 -13.29
N ASP A 529 -5.41 25.08 -12.18
CA ASP A 529 -5.85 26.42 -11.78
C ASP A 529 -4.67 27.40 -11.62
N PRO A 530 -4.43 28.29 -12.61
CA PRO A 530 -3.39 29.31 -12.53
C PRO A 530 -3.84 30.63 -11.89
N THR A 531 -5.10 30.76 -11.43
CA THR A 531 -5.69 32.05 -11.02
C THR A 531 -4.94 32.72 -9.86
N TRP A 532 -4.43 31.92 -8.92
CA TRP A 532 -3.66 32.40 -7.77
C TRP A 532 -2.34 33.08 -8.15
N LYS A 533 -1.70 32.68 -9.26
CA LYS A 533 -0.35 33.14 -9.66
C LYS A 533 -0.27 34.65 -9.91
N LYS A 534 -1.40 35.32 -10.12
CA LYS A 534 -1.43 36.78 -10.34
C LYS A 534 -1.15 37.58 -9.07
N LYS A 535 -1.57 37.07 -7.90
CA LYS A 535 -1.53 37.79 -6.63
C LYS A 535 -0.89 37.01 -5.48
N TYR A 536 -0.47 35.78 -5.70
CA TYR A 536 0.18 34.96 -4.69
C TYR A 536 1.45 34.33 -5.25
N SER A 537 2.40 34.08 -4.35
CA SER A 537 3.65 33.38 -4.58
C SER A 537 3.78 32.21 -3.60
N LEU A 538 4.61 31.22 -3.94
CA LEU A 538 4.87 30.06 -3.09
C LEU A 538 6.22 30.21 -2.41
N TRP A 539 6.22 30.27 -1.08
CA TRP A 539 7.43 30.37 -0.28
C TRP A 539 7.66 29.03 0.45
N PRO A 540 8.87 28.48 0.44
CA PRO A 540 9.12 27.15 0.98
C PRO A 540 8.89 27.10 2.50
N TRP A 541 8.10 26.11 2.92
CA TRP A 541 7.86 25.75 4.32
C TRP A 541 8.20 24.27 4.52
N GLY A 542 9.50 23.98 4.41
CA GLY A 542 10.02 22.62 4.50
C GLY A 542 9.56 21.78 3.31
N SER A 543 8.80 20.71 3.56
CA SER A 543 8.18 19.84 2.55
C SER A 543 6.92 20.44 1.92
N CYS A 544 6.37 21.51 2.50
CA CYS A 544 5.23 22.24 1.96
C CYS A 544 5.68 23.61 1.42
N ASP A 545 4.75 24.38 0.90
CA ASP A 545 4.92 25.79 0.54
C ASP A 545 3.81 26.60 1.20
N LYS A 546 4.15 27.79 1.69
CA LYS A 546 3.20 28.81 2.11
C LYS A 546 2.74 29.59 0.88
N LEU A 547 1.43 29.79 0.75
CA LEU A 547 0.86 30.75 -0.19
C LEU A 547 0.94 32.15 0.43
N VAL A 548 1.70 33.03 -0.21
CA VAL A 548 1.99 34.39 0.29
C VAL A 548 1.53 35.42 -0.72
N PRO A 549 0.71 36.42 -0.33
CA PRO A 549 0.33 37.52 -1.21
C PRO A 549 1.55 38.21 -1.83
N SER A 550 1.50 38.49 -3.13
CA SER A 550 2.62 39.02 -3.91
C SER A 550 3.02 40.43 -3.50
N GLU A 551 2.16 41.17 -2.79
CA GLU A 551 2.51 42.46 -2.17
C GLU A 551 3.50 42.34 -1.00
N ILE A 552 3.64 41.15 -0.40
CA ILE A 552 4.56 40.94 0.72
C ILE A 552 5.98 40.77 0.18
N VAL A 553 6.89 41.63 0.64
CA VAL A 553 8.30 41.60 0.27
C VAL A 553 9.00 40.44 1.00
N PHE A 554 9.71 39.60 0.25
CA PHE A 554 10.48 38.49 0.82
C PHE A 554 11.72 39.00 1.57
N ASN A 555 11.82 38.71 2.87
CA ASN A 555 13.00 38.94 3.69
C ASN A 555 13.76 37.62 3.91
N PRO A 556 14.94 37.43 3.27
CA PRO A 556 15.70 36.18 3.37
C PRO A 556 16.15 35.85 4.80
N GLU A 557 16.61 36.84 5.57
CA GLU A 557 17.16 36.60 6.92
C GLU A 557 16.08 36.15 7.89
N GLU A 558 14.94 36.84 7.87
CA GLU A 558 13.78 36.51 8.69
C GLU A 558 13.22 35.13 8.30
N TRP A 559 13.08 34.86 6.99
CA TRP A 559 12.56 33.58 6.51
C TRP A 559 13.48 32.42 6.87
N VAL A 560 14.80 32.61 6.76
CA VAL A 560 15.78 31.61 7.20
C VAL A 560 15.69 31.37 8.69
N LYS A 561 15.58 32.41 9.51
CA LYS A 561 15.42 32.28 10.97
C LYS A 561 14.15 31.52 11.33
N LEU A 562 13.04 31.83 10.68
CA LEU A 562 11.74 31.19 10.89
C LEU A 562 11.75 29.72 10.49
N THR A 563 12.37 29.39 9.35
CA THR A 563 12.34 28.04 8.77
C THR A 563 13.49 27.14 9.23
N ARG A 564 14.47 27.67 9.98
CA ARG A 564 15.71 26.95 10.32
C ARG A 564 15.49 25.60 11.01
N ASN A 565 14.53 25.56 11.94
CA ASN A 565 14.31 24.47 12.90
C ASN A 565 12.92 23.82 12.75
N MET A 566 12.27 23.92 11.59
CA MET A 566 10.90 23.40 11.40
C MET A 566 10.77 21.89 11.60
N TYR A 567 11.84 21.13 11.32
CA TYR A 567 11.83 19.68 11.39
C TYR A 567 12.87 19.19 12.38
N ASN A 568 12.42 18.49 13.42
CA ASN A 568 13.29 17.75 14.31
C ASN A 568 13.53 16.35 13.71
N TRP A 569 14.30 16.26 12.62
CA TRP A 569 14.57 15.00 11.91
C TRP A 569 16.04 14.57 12.04
N THR A 570 16.24 13.27 12.19
CA THR A 570 17.53 12.63 11.89
C THR A 570 17.80 12.54 10.38
N GLU A 571 16.83 12.74 9.49
CA GLU A 571 16.98 12.72 8.01
C GLU A 571 16.30 13.95 7.33
N GLU A 572 16.95 15.11 7.30
CA GLU A 572 16.33 16.39 6.90
C GLU A 572 16.22 16.63 5.38
N TYR A 573 15.43 15.84 4.64
CA TYR A 573 15.26 16.03 3.20
C TYR A 573 14.60 17.38 2.82
N GLY A 574 13.74 17.93 3.68
CA GLY A 574 12.99 19.17 3.42
C GLY A 574 13.78 20.49 3.56
N ARG A 575 14.93 20.50 4.28
CA ARG A 575 15.71 21.74 4.51
C ARG A 575 16.37 22.30 3.24
N MET A 576 16.45 21.51 2.18
CA MET A 576 17.03 21.95 0.90
C MET A 576 16.13 22.84 0.05
N LYS A 577 14.83 22.90 0.35
CA LYS A 577 13.91 23.72 -0.46
C LYS A 577 14.15 25.22 -0.27
N THR A 578 14.46 25.65 0.95
CA THR A 578 14.77 27.05 1.28
C THR A 578 16.00 27.60 0.55
N PRO A 579 17.20 26.98 0.61
CA PRO A 579 18.35 27.48 -0.12
C PRO A 579 18.15 27.43 -1.64
N PHE A 580 17.42 26.45 -2.16
CA PHE A 580 17.06 26.40 -3.57
C PHE A 580 16.16 27.56 -3.98
N PHE A 581 15.13 27.85 -3.19
CA PHE A 581 14.23 28.98 -3.43
C PHE A 581 14.96 30.33 -3.41
N ILE A 582 15.78 30.57 -2.39
CA ILE A 582 16.58 31.81 -2.28
C ILE A 582 17.52 31.95 -3.47
N PHE A 583 18.18 30.85 -3.86
CA PHE A 583 19.03 30.83 -5.05
C PHE A 583 18.24 31.14 -6.32
N ASN A 584 17.07 30.53 -6.51
CA ASN A 584 16.23 30.76 -7.68
C ASN A 584 15.71 32.20 -7.72
N LEU A 585 15.34 32.79 -6.58
CA LEU A 585 14.96 34.20 -6.47
C LEU A 585 16.05 35.13 -7.02
N ALA A 586 17.32 34.84 -6.71
CA ALA A 586 18.47 35.58 -7.24
C ALA A 586 18.63 35.42 -8.75
N GLU A 587 18.29 34.27 -9.32
CA GLU A 587 18.38 34.00 -10.76
C GLU A 587 17.24 34.67 -11.56
N THR A 588 16.00 34.58 -11.06
CA THR A 588 14.81 34.90 -11.86
C THR A 588 14.22 36.28 -11.63
N VAL A 589 14.39 36.86 -10.44
CA VAL A 589 13.79 38.17 -10.12
C VAL A 589 14.75 39.30 -10.48
N PRO A 590 14.30 40.33 -11.22
CA PRO A 590 15.12 41.49 -11.51
C PRO A 590 15.29 42.34 -10.24
N VAL A 591 16.37 42.09 -9.51
CA VAL A 591 16.78 42.84 -8.31
C VAL A 591 18.13 43.53 -8.52
N PRO A 592 18.43 44.62 -7.77
CA PRO A 592 19.75 45.25 -7.78
C PRO A 592 20.89 44.25 -7.54
N SER A 593 22.07 44.52 -8.11
CA SER A 593 23.22 43.59 -8.10
C SER A 593 23.72 43.27 -6.68
N ASP A 594 23.63 44.23 -5.77
CA ASP A 594 23.94 44.10 -4.35
C ASP A 594 22.96 43.17 -3.63
N VAL A 595 21.65 43.30 -3.89
CA VAL A 595 20.61 42.40 -3.36
C VAL A 595 20.81 40.99 -3.91
N LYS A 596 21.12 40.86 -5.20
CA LYS A 596 21.43 39.58 -5.84
C LYS A 596 22.63 38.89 -5.18
N ALA A 597 23.69 39.64 -4.87
CA ALA A 597 24.85 39.14 -4.15
C ALA A 597 24.51 38.65 -2.74
N GLN A 598 23.65 39.37 -2.00
CA GLN A 598 23.18 38.95 -0.68
C GLN A 598 22.38 37.64 -0.74
N LEU A 599 21.46 37.50 -1.70
CA LEU A 599 20.68 36.27 -1.88
C LEU A 599 21.58 35.06 -2.18
N TYR A 600 22.58 35.20 -3.06
CA TYR A 600 23.56 34.13 -3.29
C TYR A 600 24.36 33.80 -2.04
N ALA A 601 24.72 34.80 -1.21
CA ALA A 601 25.44 34.58 0.03
C ALA A 601 24.60 33.78 1.05
N HIS A 602 23.31 34.10 1.21
CA HIS A 602 22.40 33.34 2.06
C HIS A 602 22.23 31.90 1.55
N ALA A 603 21.98 31.71 0.25
CA ALA A 603 21.85 30.38 -0.33
C ALA A 603 23.14 29.55 -0.15
N TYR A 604 24.31 30.14 -0.41
CA TYR A 604 25.61 29.49 -0.21
C TYR A 604 25.82 29.05 1.24
N ASN A 605 25.57 29.93 2.21
CA ASN A 605 25.77 29.62 3.63
C ASN A 605 24.86 28.47 4.09
N LEU A 606 23.60 28.46 3.65
CA LEU A 606 22.66 27.38 3.93
C LEU A 606 23.08 26.06 3.28
N TYR A 607 23.44 26.08 1.99
CA TYR A 607 23.93 24.88 1.31
C TYR A 607 25.18 24.33 1.98
N LYS A 608 26.11 25.19 2.38
CA LYS A 608 27.31 24.80 3.13
C LYS A 608 26.94 24.17 4.46
N GLU A 609 26.08 24.80 5.26
CA GLU A 609 25.60 24.23 6.53
C GLU A 609 25.02 22.82 6.31
N ILE A 610 24.09 22.69 5.36
CA ILE A 610 23.37 21.44 5.10
C ILE A 610 24.29 20.32 4.59
N VAL A 611 25.15 20.60 3.59
CA VAL A 611 26.05 19.61 2.97
C VAL A 611 27.13 19.14 3.93
N TYR A 612 27.63 20.02 4.81
CA TYR A 612 28.68 19.66 5.77
C TYR A 612 28.14 19.05 7.07
N LEU A 613 26.92 19.38 7.48
CA LEU A 613 26.30 18.80 8.67
C LEU A 613 25.96 17.31 8.46
N ARG A 614 25.81 16.85 7.22
CA ARG A 614 25.43 15.46 6.89
C ARG A 614 26.50 14.76 6.06
N LYS A 615 27.12 13.72 6.63
CA LYS A 615 28.07 12.85 5.91
C LYS A 615 27.41 12.12 4.73
N GLU A 616 26.16 11.71 4.88
CA GLU A 616 25.35 11.07 3.83
C GLU A 616 24.16 11.95 3.48
N HIS A 617 23.98 12.24 2.19
CA HIS A 617 22.91 13.07 1.66
C HIS A 617 22.68 12.77 0.18
N PRO A 618 21.50 13.13 -0.38
CA PRO A 618 21.20 12.95 -1.80
C PRO A 618 22.27 13.55 -2.72
N VAL A 619 22.61 12.82 -3.78
CA VAL A 619 23.72 13.16 -4.69
C VAL A 619 23.55 14.56 -5.30
N ASN A 620 22.32 14.95 -5.65
CA ASN A 620 22.00 16.26 -6.21
C ASN A 620 22.34 17.45 -5.31
N TRP A 621 22.49 17.26 -4.00
CA TRP A 621 22.91 18.32 -3.07
C TRP A 621 24.33 18.80 -3.38
N HIS A 622 25.22 17.90 -3.80
CA HIS A 622 26.55 18.28 -4.28
C HIS A 622 26.47 19.20 -5.51
N LYS A 623 25.61 18.89 -6.48
CA LYS A 623 25.41 19.73 -7.67
C LYS A 623 24.93 21.13 -7.27
N ASN A 624 23.91 21.21 -6.42
CA ASN A 624 23.33 22.48 -6.00
C ASN A 624 24.34 23.35 -5.22
N TYR A 625 25.10 22.75 -4.31
CA TYR A 625 26.13 23.47 -3.56
C TYR A 625 27.30 23.93 -4.44
N ALA A 626 27.72 23.11 -5.41
CA ALA A 626 28.76 23.51 -6.37
C ALA A 626 28.34 24.72 -7.22
N ILE A 627 27.09 24.75 -7.68
CA ILE A 627 26.50 25.88 -8.41
C ILE A 627 26.45 27.14 -7.52
N ALA A 628 26.04 27.00 -6.25
CA ALA A 628 26.02 28.11 -5.30
C ALA A 628 27.43 28.70 -5.07
N CYS A 629 28.45 27.84 -4.93
CA CYS A 629 29.86 28.28 -4.83
C CYS A 629 30.31 29.04 -6.09
N GLU A 630 29.90 28.57 -7.27
CA GLU A 630 30.24 29.19 -8.55
C GLU A 630 29.60 30.58 -8.70
N ARG A 631 28.33 30.74 -8.30
CA ARG A 631 27.66 32.06 -8.31
C ARG A 631 28.27 33.03 -7.31
N MET A 632 28.62 32.56 -6.12
CA MET A 632 29.35 33.36 -5.13
C MET A 632 30.68 33.89 -5.65
N LEU A 633 31.38 33.10 -6.49
CA LEU A 633 32.63 33.52 -7.12
C LEU A 633 32.42 34.69 -8.11
N ARG A 634 31.27 34.76 -8.78
CA ARG A 634 30.97 35.80 -9.79
C ARG A 634 30.57 37.15 -9.19
N PHE A 635 29.85 37.16 -8.07
CA PHE A 635 29.21 38.35 -7.49
C PHE A 635 30.00 38.98 -6.32
N GLN A 636 31.30 38.71 -6.22
CA GLN A 636 32.09 39.02 -5.03
C GLN A 636 32.20 40.53 -4.70
N LYS A 637 31.78 40.89 -3.47
CA LYS A 637 32.24 42.08 -2.70
C LYS A 637 32.57 41.80 -1.21
N GLY A 638 32.67 40.54 -0.74
CA GLY A 638 33.24 40.23 0.59
C GLY A 638 32.96 38.82 1.16
N ALA A 639 33.91 38.34 2.00
CA ALA A 639 33.92 37.20 2.95
C ALA A 639 34.50 35.81 2.55
N ALA A 640 34.31 35.26 1.34
CA ALA A 640 34.85 33.92 1.00
C ALA A 640 36.05 33.99 0.05
N ASP A 641 37.16 33.27 0.33
CA ASP A 641 38.34 33.22 -0.56
C ASP A 641 37.98 32.60 -1.92
N ALA A 642 38.29 33.30 -3.00
CA ALA A 642 38.05 32.84 -4.38
C ALA A 642 38.67 31.47 -4.66
N GLU A 643 39.80 31.16 -4.02
CA GLU A 643 40.44 29.85 -4.12
C GLU A 643 39.62 28.75 -3.43
N VAL A 644 39.04 29.05 -2.27
CA VAL A 644 38.20 28.12 -1.52
C VAL A 644 36.92 27.83 -2.28
N LEU A 645 36.21 28.85 -2.77
CA LEU A 645 34.99 28.68 -3.56
C LEU A 645 35.24 27.84 -4.80
N LEU A 646 36.32 28.14 -5.54
CA LEU A 646 36.66 27.41 -6.76
C LEU A 646 37.06 25.95 -6.47
N SER A 647 37.79 25.71 -5.38
CA SER A 647 38.12 24.35 -4.92
C SER A 647 36.88 23.56 -4.52
N GLU A 648 35.95 24.17 -3.80
CA GLU A 648 34.68 23.58 -3.38
C GLU A 648 33.77 23.25 -4.57
N THR A 649 33.65 24.17 -5.54
CA THR A 649 32.91 23.91 -6.79
C THR A 649 33.46 22.68 -7.51
N ILE A 650 34.80 22.60 -7.68
CA ILE A 650 35.44 21.45 -8.34
C ILE A 650 35.20 20.17 -7.55
N ARG A 651 35.37 20.20 -6.22
CA ARG A 651 35.18 19.04 -5.36
C ARG A 651 33.77 18.47 -5.48
N HIS A 652 32.76 19.31 -5.37
CA HIS A 652 31.36 18.85 -5.34
C HIS A 652 30.82 18.46 -6.71
N PHE A 653 31.20 19.14 -7.80
CA PHE A 653 30.88 18.63 -9.14
C PHE A 653 31.58 17.30 -9.43
N HIS A 654 32.80 17.08 -8.92
CA HIS A 654 33.46 15.79 -9.07
C HIS A 654 32.74 14.67 -8.30
N LEU A 655 32.36 14.92 -7.04
CA LEU A 655 31.57 13.98 -6.24
C LEU A 655 30.20 13.68 -6.88
N TYR A 656 29.56 14.69 -7.48
CA TYR A 656 28.33 14.52 -8.24
C TYR A 656 28.55 13.59 -9.44
N ALA A 657 29.55 13.90 -10.28
CA ALA A 657 29.85 13.15 -11.49
C ALA A 657 30.19 11.67 -11.22
N GLN A 658 30.84 11.36 -10.10
CA GLN A 658 31.14 9.98 -9.70
C GLN A 658 29.88 9.18 -9.34
N LYS A 659 28.91 9.83 -8.70
CA LYS A 659 27.72 9.17 -8.12
C LYS A 659 26.49 9.20 -9.04
N ALA A 660 26.40 10.17 -9.96
CA ALA A 660 25.26 10.36 -10.87
C ALA A 660 25.62 9.98 -12.33
N GLN A 661 25.94 8.70 -12.57
CA GLN A 661 26.45 8.22 -13.87
C GLN A 661 25.43 8.31 -15.02
N ASN A 662 24.14 8.36 -14.70
CA ASN A 662 23.05 8.39 -15.70
C ASN A 662 22.45 9.80 -15.92
N ASP A 663 23.09 10.87 -15.41
CA ASP A 663 22.58 12.23 -15.60
C ASP A 663 22.85 12.74 -17.04
N PRO A 664 21.82 13.21 -17.79
CA PRO A 664 22.01 13.81 -19.10
C PRO A 664 22.99 14.99 -19.15
N GLN A 665 23.15 15.72 -18.04
CA GLN A 665 24.03 16.88 -17.89
C GLN A 665 25.49 16.50 -17.55
N LEU A 666 25.80 15.21 -17.41
CA LEU A 666 27.12 14.76 -16.93
C LEU A 666 28.26 15.23 -17.85
N THR A 667 28.07 15.20 -19.17
CA THR A 667 29.05 15.65 -20.15
C THR A 667 29.40 17.12 -19.97
N ASP A 668 28.40 17.97 -19.75
CA ASP A 668 28.58 19.42 -19.54
C ASP A 668 29.29 19.70 -18.22
N ILE A 669 28.96 18.95 -17.15
CA ILE A 669 29.62 19.06 -15.85
C ILE A 669 31.09 18.67 -15.96
N LEU A 670 31.41 17.59 -16.70
CA LEU A 670 32.80 17.16 -16.92
C LEU A 670 33.60 18.16 -17.75
N ALA A 671 32.97 18.82 -18.73
CA ALA A 671 33.59 19.90 -19.49
C ALA A 671 33.88 21.11 -18.57
N ALA A 672 32.90 21.56 -17.80
CA ALA A 672 33.05 22.66 -16.84
C ALA A 672 34.16 22.37 -15.81
N LEU A 673 34.28 21.13 -15.32
CA LEU A 673 35.34 20.72 -14.41
C LEU A 673 36.76 20.92 -14.98
N LYS A 674 36.96 20.69 -16.28
CA LYS A 674 38.27 20.91 -16.92
C LYS A 674 38.65 22.39 -16.88
N ASP A 675 37.71 23.27 -17.19
CA ASP A 675 37.96 24.71 -17.24
C ASP A 675 38.11 25.32 -15.84
N LEU A 676 37.30 24.87 -14.88
CA LEU A 676 37.44 25.28 -13.47
C LEU A 676 38.80 24.89 -12.89
N ARG A 677 39.31 23.69 -13.21
CA ARG A 677 40.66 23.25 -12.79
C ARG A 677 41.78 24.12 -13.37
N LYS A 678 41.69 24.48 -14.65
CA LYS A 678 42.65 25.42 -15.28
C LYS A 678 42.62 26.78 -14.57
N LYS A 679 41.42 27.29 -14.27
CA LYS A 679 41.24 28.57 -13.56
C LYS A 679 41.83 28.52 -12.15
N LEU A 680 41.66 27.41 -11.43
CA LEU A 680 42.24 27.23 -10.09
C LEU A 680 43.77 27.21 -10.13
N HIS A 681 44.34 26.51 -11.12
CA HIS A 681 45.79 26.45 -11.30
C HIS A 681 46.37 27.83 -11.60
N SER A 682 45.74 28.60 -12.49
CA SER A 682 46.12 29.99 -12.78
C SER A 682 46.07 30.88 -11.54
N LEU A 683 44.99 30.78 -10.74
CA LEU A 683 44.82 31.58 -9.52
C LEU A 683 45.91 31.28 -8.47
N ARG A 684 46.24 30.00 -8.27
CA ARG A 684 47.33 29.56 -7.38
C ARG A 684 48.70 30.06 -7.85
N ASN A 685 48.98 29.98 -9.15
CA ASN A 685 50.23 30.47 -9.72
C ASN A 685 50.37 31.99 -9.54
N MET A 686 49.28 32.76 -9.71
CA MET A 686 49.31 34.21 -9.46
C MET A 686 49.52 34.57 -7.98
N LYS A 687 48.90 33.84 -7.04
CA LYS A 687 49.14 34.04 -5.59
C LYS A 687 50.59 33.72 -5.21
N ASN A 688 51.16 32.63 -5.75
CA ASN A 688 52.55 32.24 -5.49
C ASN A 688 53.57 33.28 -6.00
N VAL A 689 53.31 33.90 -7.17
CA VAL A 689 54.17 34.96 -7.74
C VAL A 689 54.06 36.29 -6.97
N ARG A 690 52.90 36.58 -6.35
CA ARG A 690 52.74 37.76 -5.47
C ARG A 690 53.33 37.53 -4.08
N GLY A 691 53.23 36.32 -3.53
CA GLY A 691 53.82 35.95 -2.25
C GLY A 691 55.35 35.81 -2.28
N SER A 692 55.96 35.67 -3.46
CA SER A 692 57.43 35.68 -3.63
C SER A 692 58.01 37.07 -3.89
N LYS A 693 57.17 38.12 -3.94
CA LYS A 693 57.54 39.53 -4.20
C LYS A 693 57.24 40.46 -3.00
N MET A 694 56.73 39.91 -1.91
CA MET A 694 56.81 40.47 -0.55
C MET A 694 57.86 39.68 0.22
#